data_AF-A0A5K4FAI0-F1
#
_entry.id   AF-A0A5K4FAI0-F1
#
_cell.length_a   1.000
_cell.length_b   1.000
_cell.length_c   1.000
_cell.angle_alpha   90.00
_cell.angle_beta   90.00
_cell.angle_gamma   90.00
#
_symmetry.space_group_name_H-M   'P 1'
#
loop_
_entity.id
_entity.type
_entity.pdbx_description
1 polymer ?
#
loop_
_entity_poly.entity_id
_entity_poly.type
_entity_poly.pdbx_seq_one_letter_code
_entity_poly.pdbx_strand_id
1 'polypeptide(L)'
;MIHVTEGPLNIDLLRESYQNEFFSYIDAQPSPKVIYWEKDLLAHMSSVVNNSDLKKHGVMNSFLLQSAKDSCSPSACKSVVFIINPKVSIVDSVQSFLVRDSQSNQSAGKQYSIIAIPRISLACKSFLKEKKMINKFAMISEFPLTIVPVECDVLSMEDSQCFANYSISERQDGVYQFVQGLMRFQSIFGLFPKIYAKGEKAIGVAKMLQRMSDEAKVTNEHQTSVNALDEIESQTELLILIDRAVDPLTPLLNQLTYAGLVDEKWGIRFGICRPCLQTDNEASKKFILNSSDMVYAEIRDQKFSEVGLILSKITKEISNIVTQSKSAKELTDLRLAVSRIPEIRSKQSQLEIHTSLAEEIQKYVSTDDFLSILRAQQDFINGYETDKAHPFIEECILRGAPIEEVLRLICIQSFCNGGLKQRLLDYYRNEIIQVYGFEHIFTLDNLERVGLLYESPSSLMSSIQTSSFTPQEKINSRNSSLSSSKLSANLKQTIINISTSYNSVLKGNLRLVIPPNSNSVNDSEQAASSLFSGYIPISIRLIQVWTNDWYPKPNLSLTSRGITDQTTLTGGSSGSFLLSKATRIVSGLRSSENLEMSVLPVFNERNTSEFNSHTTLTPTAGKTGGFLPNNSLTATSNRTTSSLSNLICAPEFKVQLPVRDELPFTSKSGCLNMENHPNKPRIVVVGFVGGVSHAEISILRTIAASEDANVEFVVITTGFITAQSFISSLCQPVKSTNLIPF
;
A
#
# COMPACT_ATOMS: atom_id res chain seq x y z
N MET A 1 -12.20 18.14 17.83
CA MET A 1 -12.43 17.40 16.58
C MET A 1 -11.79 18.24 15.50
N ILE A 2 -10.61 17.86 15.01
CA ILE A 2 -9.92 18.59 13.94
C ILE A 2 -10.53 18.06 12.63
N HIS A 3 -11.06 19.00 11.86
CA HIS A 3 -11.70 18.78 10.57
C HIS A 3 -10.72 18.12 9.59
N VAL A 4 -11.08 16.94 9.09
CA VAL A 4 -10.40 16.26 7.96
C VAL A 4 -10.86 16.90 6.62
N THR A 5 -11.37 18.14 6.62
CA THR A 5 -12.41 18.53 5.65
C THR A 5 -11.96 18.92 4.24
N GLU A 6 -10.68 19.02 3.92
CA GLU A 6 -10.27 19.34 2.54
C GLU A 6 -9.49 18.18 1.94
N GLY A 7 -10.18 17.04 1.83
CA GLY A 7 -9.88 16.05 0.80
C GLY A 7 -10.73 16.31 -0.45
N PRO A 8 -10.47 15.60 -1.56
CA PRO A 8 -11.24 15.74 -2.80
C PRO A 8 -12.74 15.45 -2.59
N LEU A 9 -13.04 14.57 -1.63
CA LEU A 9 -14.38 14.20 -1.21
C LEU A 9 -14.49 14.31 0.31
N ASN A 10 -15.70 14.60 0.80
CA ASN A 10 -16.01 14.48 2.22
C ASN A 10 -16.20 12.99 2.61
N ILE A 11 -15.09 12.25 2.67
CA ILE A 11 -15.08 10.82 2.98
C ILE A 11 -15.54 10.50 4.41
N ASP A 12 -15.68 11.50 5.29
CA ASP A 12 -16.20 11.30 6.64
C ASP A 12 -17.66 10.85 6.63
N LEU A 13 -18.42 11.17 5.57
CA LEU A 13 -19.77 10.65 5.34
C LEU A 13 -19.81 9.11 5.31
N LEU A 14 -18.74 8.47 4.81
CA LEU A 14 -18.62 7.01 4.82
C LEU A 14 -18.50 6.46 6.24
N ARG A 15 -17.68 7.11 7.07
CA ARG A 15 -17.51 6.76 8.49
C ARG A 15 -18.80 6.97 9.28
N GLU A 16 -19.50 8.09 9.08
CA GLU A 16 -20.81 8.36 9.69
C GLU A 16 -21.85 7.31 9.28
N SER A 17 -21.84 6.91 8.01
CA SER A 17 -22.72 5.88 7.48
C SER A 17 -22.51 4.54 8.18
N TYR A 18 -21.26 4.09 8.36
CA TYR A 18 -20.95 2.88 9.13
C TYR A 18 -21.31 3.02 10.61
N GLN A 19 -21.08 4.20 11.20
CA GLN A 19 -21.38 4.47 12.60
C GLN A 19 -22.88 4.34 12.89
N ASN A 20 -23.71 4.96 12.06
CA ASN A 20 -25.17 4.92 12.19
C ASN A 20 -25.70 3.48 12.05
N GLU A 21 -25.19 2.73 11.07
CA GLU A 21 -25.56 1.32 10.88
C GLU A 21 -25.13 0.46 12.08
N PHE A 22 -23.91 0.64 12.58
CA PHE A 22 -23.44 -0.09 13.76
C PHE A 22 -24.32 0.17 14.98
N PHE A 23 -24.66 1.44 15.25
CA PHE A 23 -25.51 1.78 16.38
C PHE A 23 -26.94 1.24 16.24
N SER A 24 -27.45 1.07 15.01
CA SER A 24 -28.74 0.39 14.80
C SER A 24 -28.75 -1.05 15.34
N TYR A 25 -27.64 -1.80 15.18
CA TYR A 25 -27.48 -3.14 15.75
C TYR A 25 -27.37 -3.12 17.26
N ILE A 26 -26.65 -2.14 17.81
CA ILE A 26 -26.50 -1.98 19.26
C ILE A 26 -27.83 -1.60 19.90
N ASP A 27 -28.58 -0.68 19.30
CA ASP A 27 -29.87 -0.18 19.81
C ASP A 27 -30.99 -1.22 19.74
N ALA A 28 -30.89 -2.21 18.86
CA ALA A 28 -31.75 -3.39 18.85
C ALA A 28 -31.61 -4.28 20.11
N GLN A 29 -30.54 -4.12 20.90
CA GLN A 29 -30.29 -4.93 22.10
C GLN A 29 -30.80 -4.23 23.39
N PRO A 30 -31.29 -4.97 24.41
CA PRO A 30 -31.76 -4.38 25.66
C PRO A 30 -30.67 -3.73 26.50
N SER A 31 -30.93 -2.51 27.01
CA SER A 31 -30.04 -1.80 27.95
C SER A 31 -30.29 -2.20 29.42
N PRO A 32 -29.24 -2.23 30.28
CA PRO A 32 -27.84 -1.91 29.96
C PRO A 32 -27.09 -3.07 29.29
N LYS A 33 -26.15 -2.73 28.41
CA LYS A 33 -25.44 -3.63 27.49
C LYS A 33 -23.97 -3.75 27.88
N VAL A 34 -23.36 -4.90 27.61
CA VAL A 34 -21.90 -5.10 27.71
C VAL A 34 -21.38 -5.65 26.39
N ILE A 35 -20.24 -5.14 25.92
CA ILE A 35 -19.62 -5.58 24.68
C ILE A 35 -18.32 -6.34 24.96
N TYR A 36 -18.15 -7.48 24.30
CA TYR A 36 -16.89 -8.22 24.23
C TYR A 36 -16.31 -8.11 22.82
N TRP A 37 -15.15 -7.49 22.71
CA TRP A 37 -14.44 -7.26 21.46
C TRP A 37 -13.41 -8.33 21.20
N GLU A 38 -13.31 -8.84 19.99
CA GLU A 38 -12.10 -9.50 19.53
C GLU A 38 -10.94 -8.49 19.40
N LYS A 39 -9.73 -8.92 19.75
CA LYS A 39 -8.52 -8.09 19.74
C LYS A 39 -8.26 -7.39 18.40
N ASP A 40 -8.34 -8.13 17.29
CA ASP A 40 -7.95 -7.63 15.97
C ASP A 40 -8.97 -6.61 15.41
N LEU A 41 -10.21 -6.61 15.91
CA LEU A 41 -11.26 -5.67 15.51
C LEU A 41 -11.20 -4.32 16.25
N LEU A 42 -10.50 -4.23 17.38
CA LEU A 42 -10.46 -3.01 18.18
C LEU A 42 -9.94 -1.82 17.38
N ALA A 43 -8.87 -2.01 16.60
CA ALA A 43 -8.29 -0.95 15.79
C ALA A 43 -9.26 -0.52 14.68
N HIS A 44 -9.84 -1.48 13.97
CA HIS A 44 -10.82 -1.23 12.91
C HIS A 44 -12.04 -0.47 13.43
N MET A 45 -12.62 -0.95 14.53
CA MET A 45 -13.81 -0.33 15.13
C MET A 45 -13.53 1.03 15.75
N SER A 46 -12.31 1.27 16.26
CA SER A 46 -11.93 2.58 16.78
C SER A 46 -11.87 3.68 15.73
N SER A 47 -11.80 3.32 14.44
CA SER A 47 -11.89 4.28 13.33
C SER A 47 -13.32 4.81 13.12
N VAL A 48 -14.35 4.05 13.55
CA VAL A 48 -15.77 4.35 13.33
C VAL A 48 -16.47 4.76 14.62
N VAL A 49 -16.12 4.14 15.75
CA VAL A 49 -16.85 4.25 17.01
C VAL A 49 -15.89 4.55 18.16
N ASN A 50 -16.27 5.48 19.03
CA ASN A 50 -15.52 5.78 20.26
C ASN A 50 -16.29 5.35 21.52
N ASN A 51 -15.57 5.28 22.65
CA ASN A 51 -16.14 4.85 23.93
C ASN A 51 -17.20 5.82 24.49
N SER A 52 -17.12 7.11 24.17
CA SER A 52 -18.13 8.09 24.61
C SER A 52 -19.47 7.86 23.92
N ASP A 53 -19.47 7.48 22.65
CA ASP A 53 -20.68 7.24 21.88
C ASP A 53 -21.33 5.92 22.29
N LEU A 54 -20.55 4.84 22.50
CA LEU A 54 -21.07 3.58 23.03
C LEU A 54 -21.88 3.76 24.34
N LYS A 55 -21.42 4.61 25.25
CA LYS A 55 -22.13 4.92 26.50
C LYS A 55 -23.50 5.57 26.25
N LYS A 56 -23.62 6.45 25.25
CA LYS A 56 -24.89 7.07 24.86
C LYS A 56 -25.90 6.03 24.36
N HIS A 57 -25.42 4.96 23.72
CA HIS A 57 -26.23 3.84 23.24
C HIS A 57 -26.45 2.72 24.29
N GLY A 58 -26.28 3.03 25.58
CA GLY A 58 -26.59 2.11 26.69
C GLY A 58 -25.55 1.05 26.98
N VAL A 59 -24.34 1.15 26.40
CA VAL A 59 -23.22 0.26 26.70
C VAL A 59 -22.55 0.70 28.00
N MET A 60 -22.60 -0.15 29.02
CA MET A 60 -22.03 0.09 30.34
C MET A 60 -20.51 -0.10 30.35
N ASN A 61 -20.06 -1.24 29.83
CA ASN A 61 -18.66 -1.65 29.81
C ASN A 61 -18.32 -2.34 28.48
N SER A 62 -17.04 -2.29 28.13
CA SER A 62 -16.43 -3.00 27.01
C SER A 62 -15.23 -3.80 27.52
N PHE A 63 -15.12 -5.05 27.09
CA PHE A 63 -14.06 -5.97 27.49
C PHE A 63 -13.43 -6.64 26.27
N LEU A 64 -12.20 -7.13 26.42
CA LEU A 64 -11.57 -7.98 25.42
C LEU A 64 -12.07 -9.42 25.59
N LEU A 65 -12.47 -10.08 24.50
CA LEU A 65 -12.80 -11.48 24.48
C LEU A 65 -11.52 -12.31 24.68
N GLN A 66 -11.36 -12.85 25.88
CA GLN A 66 -10.23 -13.70 26.25
C GLN A 66 -10.72 -15.07 26.71
N SER A 67 -9.89 -16.09 26.53
CA SER A 67 -10.12 -17.44 27.08
C SER A 67 -9.75 -17.54 28.58
N ALA A 68 -9.44 -16.42 29.23
CA ALA A 68 -9.02 -16.40 30.63
C ALA A 68 -10.14 -16.89 31.57
N LYS A 69 -9.74 -17.68 32.58
CA LYS A 69 -10.62 -18.52 33.41
C LYS A 69 -11.63 -17.73 34.27
N ASP A 70 -11.35 -16.47 34.61
CA ASP A 70 -12.12 -15.74 35.64
C ASP A 70 -13.07 -14.64 35.10
N SER A 71 -13.32 -14.57 33.79
CA SER A 71 -14.00 -13.43 33.16
C SER A 71 -15.51 -13.61 32.90
N CYS A 72 -16.40 -13.50 33.89
CA CYS A 72 -17.87 -13.53 33.67
C CYS A 72 -18.45 -12.15 33.32
N SER A 73 -19.66 -12.12 32.76
CA SER A 73 -20.36 -10.88 32.44
C SER A 73 -20.90 -10.19 33.71
N PRO A 74 -20.84 -8.84 33.82
CA PRO A 74 -21.35 -8.13 34.99
C PRO A 74 -22.81 -8.48 35.32
N SER A 75 -23.16 -8.57 36.60
CA SER A 75 -24.53 -8.91 37.03
C SER A 75 -25.57 -7.87 36.62
N ALA A 76 -25.16 -6.60 36.47
CA ALA A 76 -26.07 -5.50 36.13
C ALA A 76 -26.48 -5.46 34.65
N CYS A 77 -25.84 -6.22 33.75
CA CYS A 77 -26.15 -6.17 32.31
C CYS A 77 -27.34 -7.06 31.93
N LYS A 78 -28.22 -6.55 31.05
CA LYS A 78 -29.32 -7.33 30.45
C LYS A 78 -28.92 -8.00 29.14
N SER A 79 -27.98 -7.41 28.41
CA SER A 79 -27.49 -7.96 27.15
C SER A 79 -25.96 -8.01 27.09
N VAL A 80 -25.46 -9.06 26.43
CA VAL A 80 -24.04 -9.32 26.18
C VAL A 80 -23.86 -9.46 24.67
N VAL A 81 -23.08 -8.55 24.08
CA VAL A 81 -22.85 -8.48 22.64
C VAL A 81 -21.41 -8.86 22.33
N PHE A 82 -21.21 -9.85 21.47
CA PHE A 82 -19.89 -10.26 20.99
C PHE A 82 -19.63 -9.67 19.62
N ILE A 83 -18.52 -8.96 19.46
CA ILE A 83 -18.08 -8.36 18.18
C ILE A 83 -16.83 -9.11 17.71
N ILE A 84 -16.97 -9.88 16.63
CA ILE A 84 -15.99 -10.91 16.25
C ILE A 84 -15.74 -10.98 14.74
N ASN A 85 -14.51 -11.32 14.36
CA ASN A 85 -14.18 -11.82 13.03
C ASN A 85 -14.75 -13.24 12.82
N PRO A 86 -15.03 -13.65 11.57
CA PRO A 86 -15.62 -14.96 11.23
C PRO A 86 -14.65 -16.14 11.29
N LYS A 87 -13.89 -16.26 12.39
CA LYS A 87 -12.95 -17.36 12.64
C LYS A 87 -13.54 -18.35 13.64
N VAL A 88 -13.46 -19.65 13.32
CA VAL A 88 -14.00 -20.73 14.17
C VAL A 88 -13.35 -20.73 15.56
N SER A 89 -12.05 -20.43 15.66
CA SER A 89 -11.34 -20.30 16.94
C SER A 89 -11.89 -19.20 17.86
N ILE A 90 -12.39 -18.11 17.27
CA ILE A 90 -13.01 -17.02 18.03
C ILE A 90 -14.42 -17.42 18.48
N VAL A 91 -15.18 -18.10 17.62
CA VAL A 91 -16.49 -18.66 17.99
C VAL A 91 -16.37 -19.69 19.11
N ASP A 92 -15.32 -20.51 19.12
CA ASP A 92 -15.01 -21.45 20.21
C ASP A 92 -14.69 -20.72 21.52
N SER A 93 -14.03 -19.56 21.45
CA SER A 93 -13.81 -18.68 22.62
C SER A 93 -15.11 -18.09 23.15
N VAL A 94 -16.02 -17.65 22.26
CA VAL A 94 -17.38 -17.19 22.64
C VAL A 94 -18.17 -18.33 23.30
N GLN A 95 -18.10 -19.54 22.75
CA GLN A 95 -18.74 -20.71 23.35
C GLN A 95 -18.22 -20.98 24.76
N SER A 96 -16.89 -20.99 24.93
CA SER A 96 -16.24 -21.21 26.23
C SER A 96 -16.66 -20.16 27.26
N PHE A 97 -16.73 -18.89 26.84
CA PHE A 97 -17.28 -17.81 27.66
C PHE A 97 -18.72 -18.10 28.07
N LEU A 98 -19.60 -18.45 27.13
CA LEU A 98 -21.03 -18.62 27.40
C LEU A 98 -21.31 -19.81 28.34
N VAL A 99 -20.54 -20.90 28.21
CA VAL A 99 -20.63 -22.04 29.14
C VAL A 99 -20.30 -21.58 30.57
N ARG A 100 -19.20 -20.85 30.74
CA ARG A 100 -18.78 -20.34 32.04
C ARG A 100 -19.76 -19.31 32.61
N ASP A 101 -20.25 -18.39 31.78
CA ASP A 101 -21.22 -17.38 32.22
C ASP A 101 -22.52 -18.06 32.68
N SER A 102 -22.99 -19.10 31.97
CA SER A 102 -24.19 -19.87 32.33
C SER A 102 -24.07 -20.66 33.64
N GLN A 103 -22.84 -21.02 34.05
CA GLN A 103 -22.57 -21.67 35.34
C GLN A 103 -22.54 -20.66 36.49
N SER A 104 -22.42 -19.37 36.21
CA SER A 104 -22.50 -18.34 37.23
C SER A 104 -23.96 -18.05 37.62
N ASN A 105 -24.22 -17.80 38.91
CA ASN A 105 -25.54 -17.36 39.39
C ASN A 105 -26.01 -16.02 38.79
N GLN A 106 -25.15 -15.34 38.01
CA GLN A 106 -25.40 -14.03 37.42
C GLN A 106 -26.07 -14.10 36.03
N SER A 107 -26.36 -15.29 35.50
CA SER A 107 -26.82 -15.48 34.12
C SER A 107 -28.32 -15.37 33.87
N ALA A 108 -29.16 -15.40 34.90
CA ALA A 108 -30.61 -15.50 34.73
C ALA A 108 -31.19 -14.30 33.94
N GLY A 109 -31.76 -14.57 32.77
CA GLY A 109 -32.47 -13.58 31.95
C GLY A 109 -31.63 -12.72 31.01
N LYS A 110 -30.32 -12.99 30.88
CA LYS A 110 -29.44 -12.25 29.94
C LYS A 110 -29.68 -12.68 28.48
N GLN A 111 -29.64 -11.70 27.58
CA GLN A 111 -29.65 -11.94 26.13
C GLN A 111 -28.23 -11.89 25.56
N TYR A 112 -27.88 -12.88 24.75
CA TYR A 112 -26.58 -12.95 24.08
C TYR A 112 -26.77 -12.68 22.59
N SER A 113 -25.91 -11.86 22.00
CA SER A 113 -25.95 -11.56 20.56
C SER A 113 -24.57 -11.52 19.95
N ILE A 114 -24.47 -11.85 18.66
CA ILE A 114 -23.22 -11.78 17.89
C ILE A 114 -23.38 -10.72 16.79
N ILE A 115 -22.41 -9.83 16.68
CA ILE A 115 -22.22 -8.97 15.51
C ILE A 115 -20.90 -9.41 14.85
N ALA A 116 -21.03 -10.10 13.72
CA ALA A 116 -19.88 -10.58 12.96
C ALA A 116 -19.44 -9.53 11.94
N ILE A 117 -18.15 -9.23 11.91
CA ILE A 117 -17.54 -8.24 11.01
C ILE A 117 -16.59 -8.93 10.04
N PRO A 118 -16.68 -8.70 8.72
CA PRO A 118 -17.77 -8.00 8.03
C PRO A 118 -19.02 -8.88 7.84
N ARG A 119 -18.88 -10.19 8.03
CA ARG A 119 -19.92 -11.21 7.82
C ARG A 119 -19.66 -12.41 8.72
N ILE A 120 -20.65 -13.28 8.89
CA ILE A 120 -20.45 -14.59 9.54
C ILE A 120 -20.27 -15.69 8.49
N SER A 121 -19.17 -16.45 8.60
CA SER A 121 -18.87 -17.53 7.65
C SER A 121 -19.82 -18.73 7.83
N LEU A 122 -20.03 -19.50 6.76
CA LEU A 122 -20.81 -20.74 6.83
C LEU A 122 -20.20 -21.72 7.83
N ALA A 123 -18.86 -21.80 7.89
CA ALA A 123 -18.13 -22.60 8.88
C ALA A 123 -18.49 -22.20 10.33
N CYS A 124 -18.53 -20.90 10.62
CA CYS A 124 -18.95 -20.41 11.95
C CYS A 124 -20.42 -20.73 12.24
N LYS A 125 -21.33 -20.55 11.26
CA LYS A 125 -22.75 -20.93 11.41
C LYS A 125 -22.90 -22.42 11.69
N SER A 126 -22.18 -23.27 10.96
CA SER A 126 -22.19 -24.73 11.15
C SER A 126 -21.63 -25.14 12.51
N PHE A 127 -20.51 -24.54 12.94
CA PHE A 127 -19.91 -24.80 14.24
C PHE A 127 -20.86 -24.44 15.39
N LEU A 128 -21.52 -23.28 15.33
CA LEU A 128 -22.54 -22.89 16.32
C LEU A 128 -23.72 -23.86 16.39
N LYS A 129 -24.14 -24.41 15.24
CA LYS A 129 -25.21 -25.42 15.16
C LYS A 129 -24.77 -26.75 15.76
N GLU A 130 -23.58 -27.24 15.40
CA GLU A 130 -23.01 -28.49 15.91
C GLU A 130 -22.86 -28.47 17.44
N LYS A 131 -22.40 -27.34 17.97
CA LYS A 131 -22.26 -27.11 19.42
C LYS A 131 -23.59 -26.82 20.12
N LYS A 132 -24.72 -26.82 19.39
CA LYS A 132 -26.08 -26.51 19.88
C LYS A 132 -26.19 -25.14 20.57
N MET A 133 -25.35 -24.18 20.16
CA MET A 133 -25.29 -22.83 20.74
C MET A 133 -26.11 -21.82 19.94
N ILE A 134 -26.46 -22.13 18.69
CA ILE A 134 -27.18 -21.21 17.81
C ILE A 134 -28.46 -20.63 18.43
N ASN A 135 -29.21 -21.45 19.18
CA ASN A 135 -30.47 -21.05 19.82
C ASN A 135 -30.28 -20.27 21.13
N LYS A 136 -29.04 -20.14 21.64
CA LYS A 136 -28.75 -19.34 22.84
C LYS A 136 -28.56 -17.86 22.51
N PHE A 137 -28.35 -17.53 21.23
CA PHE A 137 -28.22 -16.15 20.79
C PHE A 137 -29.59 -15.61 20.39
N ALA A 138 -29.96 -14.46 20.96
CA ALA A 138 -31.17 -13.74 20.58
C ALA A 138 -31.04 -13.17 19.17
N MET A 139 -29.83 -12.74 18.79
CA MET A 139 -29.54 -12.19 17.47
C MET A 139 -28.13 -12.56 17.01
N ILE A 140 -28.01 -12.94 15.74
CA ILE A 140 -26.73 -13.08 15.04
C ILE A 140 -26.82 -12.23 13.78
N SER A 141 -26.02 -11.17 13.76
CA SER A 141 -26.03 -10.12 12.76
C SER A 141 -24.68 -10.01 12.05
N GLU A 142 -24.72 -9.50 10.83
CA GLU A 142 -23.55 -9.24 9.99
C GLU A 142 -23.46 -7.71 9.85
N PHE A 143 -22.33 -7.13 10.24
CA PHE A 143 -22.07 -5.70 10.07
C PHE A 143 -20.95 -5.53 9.03
N PRO A 144 -21.26 -5.15 7.78
CA PRO A 144 -20.34 -5.15 6.64
C PRO A 144 -19.38 -3.96 6.66
N LEU A 145 -18.62 -3.80 7.74
CA LEU A 145 -17.53 -2.83 7.83
C LEU A 145 -16.36 -3.29 6.97
N THR A 146 -16.17 -2.62 5.83
CA THR A 146 -15.20 -3.03 4.80
C THR A 146 -14.08 -2.02 4.63
N ILE A 147 -14.33 -0.89 3.97
CA ILE A 147 -13.34 0.18 3.75
C ILE A 147 -13.57 1.32 4.74
N VAL A 148 -12.52 1.76 5.43
CA VAL A 148 -12.59 2.89 6.38
C VAL A 148 -11.66 4.03 5.97
N PRO A 149 -12.02 5.29 6.24
CA PRO A 149 -11.10 6.43 6.11
C PRO A 149 -9.88 6.27 7.01
N VAL A 150 -8.68 6.31 6.42
CA VAL A 150 -7.40 6.33 7.14
C VAL A 150 -6.72 7.70 7.00
N GLU A 151 -6.89 8.37 5.86
CA GLU A 151 -6.48 9.74 5.57
C GLU A 151 -7.59 10.48 4.83
N CYS A 152 -7.49 11.81 4.66
CA CYS A 152 -8.52 12.64 3.98
C CYS A 152 -8.81 12.24 2.53
N ASP A 153 -7.91 11.46 1.91
CA ASP A 153 -7.93 11.01 0.53
C ASP A 153 -7.66 9.49 0.41
N VAL A 154 -7.65 8.74 1.53
CA VAL A 154 -7.34 7.30 1.51
C VAL A 154 -8.36 6.48 2.32
N LEU A 155 -8.98 5.51 1.64
CA LEU A 155 -9.83 4.48 2.21
C LEU A 155 -9.13 3.12 2.17
N SER A 156 -9.22 2.33 3.23
CA SER A 156 -8.54 1.03 3.30
C SER A 156 -9.36 -0.02 4.04
N MET A 157 -9.28 -1.28 3.61
CA MET A 157 -9.73 -2.42 4.42
C MET A 157 -8.70 -2.86 5.46
N GLU A 158 -7.47 -2.35 5.37
CA GLU A 158 -6.37 -2.70 6.29
C GLU A 158 -6.06 -4.21 6.32
N ASP A 159 -6.24 -4.91 5.19
CA ASP A 159 -5.91 -6.33 4.98
C ASP A 159 -4.67 -6.48 4.08
N SER A 160 -3.48 -6.53 4.70
CA SER A 160 -2.22 -6.78 4.01
C SER A 160 -2.08 -8.22 3.49
N GLN A 161 -2.94 -9.15 3.90
CA GLN A 161 -2.92 -10.55 3.44
C GLN A 161 -3.77 -10.78 2.19
N CYS A 162 -4.49 -9.75 1.71
CA CYS A 162 -5.44 -9.90 0.62
C CYS A 162 -4.80 -10.51 -0.64
N PHE A 163 -3.58 -10.06 -1.00
CA PHE A 163 -2.82 -10.60 -2.14
C PHE A 163 -2.57 -12.10 -2.01
N ALA A 164 -1.94 -12.54 -0.92
CA ALA A 164 -1.65 -13.95 -0.66
C ALA A 164 -2.93 -14.81 -0.62
N ASN A 165 -4.01 -14.27 -0.07
CA ASN A 165 -5.30 -14.96 0.04
C ASN A 165 -5.86 -15.33 -1.33
N TYR A 166 -5.87 -14.41 -2.30
CA TYR A 166 -6.42 -14.70 -3.63
C TYR A 166 -5.41 -15.35 -4.59
N SER A 167 -4.10 -15.21 -4.35
CA SER A 167 -3.06 -15.71 -5.24
C SER A 167 -2.57 -17.12 -4.88
N ILE A 168 -2.45 -17.43 -3.58
CA ILE A 168 -1.98 -18.74 -3.08
C ILE A 168 -3.16 -19.58 -2.60
N SER A 169 -4.01 -19.01 -1.74
CA SER A 169 -5.11 -19.75 -1.11
C SER A 169 -6.38 -19.80 -1.97
N GLU A 170 -6.38 -19.11 -3.12
CA GLU A 170 -7.50 -18.93 -4.05
C GLU A 170 -8.79 -18.36 -3.41
N ARG A 171 -8.71 -17.80 -2.21
CA ARG A 171 -9.85 -17.25 -1.48
C ARG A 171 -10.18 -15.85 -1.99
N GLN A 172 -11.44 -15.63 -2.35
CA GLN A 172 -11.92 -14.37 -2.93
C GLN A 172 -12.71 -13.50 -1.93
N ASP A 173 -12.70 -13.84 -0.64
CA ASP A 173 -13.43 -13.10 0.39
C ASP A 173 -12.94 -11.66 0.51
N GLY A 174 -11.63 -11.41 0.55
CA GLY A 174 -11.09 -10.05 0.58
C GLY A 174 -11.51 -9.22 -0.64
N VAL A 175 -11.46 -9.82 -1.83
CA VAL A 175 -11.90 -9.19 -3.10
C VAL A 175 -13.40 -8.88 -3.06
N TYR A 176 -14.21 -9.78 -2.52
CA TYR A 176 -15.65 -9.56 -2.33
C TYR A 176 -15.93 -8.42 -1.35
N GLN A 177 -15.23 -8.37 -0.22
CA GLN A 177 -15.37 -7.27 0.74
C GLN A 177 -14.91 -5.93 0.15
N PHE A 178 -13.89 -5.94 -0.69
CA PHE A 178 -13.47 -4.74 -1.42
C PHE A 178 -14.58 -4.19 -2.31
N VAL A 179 -15.28 -5.07 -3.06
CA VAL A 179 -16.45 -4.66 -3.86
C VAL A 179 -17.60 -4.18 -2.99
N GLN A 180 -17.86 -4.82 -1.84
CA GLN A 180 -18.86 -4.32 -0.89
C GLN A 180 -18.50 -2.91 -0.39
N GLY A 181 -17.21 -2.64 -0.17
CA GLY A 181 -16.71 -1.30 0.12
C GLY A 181 -16.98 -0.30 -1.00
N LEU A 182 -16.71 -0.68 -2.25
CA LEU A 182 -17.00 0.16 -3.43
C LEU A 182 -18.50 0.39 -3.62
N MET A 183 -19.35 -0.60 -3.35
CA MET A 183 -20.81 -0.44 -3.33
C MET A 183 -21.24 0.56 -2.27
N ARG A 184 -20.64 0.50 -1.06
CA ARG A 184 -20.89 1.49 -0.01
C ARG A 184 -20.44 2.88 -0.41
N PHE A 185 -19.27 3.00 -1.05
CA PHE A 185 -18.79 4.26 -1.62
C PHE A 185 -19.81 4.84 -2.61
N GLN A 186 -20.29 4.04 -3.58
CA GLN A 186 -21.27 4.47 -4.57
C GLN A 186 -22.59 4.92 -3.93
N SER A 187 -23.01 4.31 -2.82
CA SER A 187 -24.23 4.71 -2.09
C SER A 187 -24.16 6.09 -1.45
N ILE A 188 -22.97 6.71 -1.41
CA ILE A 188 -22.73 8.02 -0.80
C ILE A 188 -22.29 9.04 -1.86
N PHE A 189 -21.39 8.65 -2.77
CA PHE A 189 -20.76 9.56 -3.74
C PHE A 189 -21.25 9.38 -5.19
N GLY A 190 -22.24 8.50 -5.41
CA GLY A 190 -22.80 8.20 -6.72
C GLY A 190 -22.00 7.14 -7.50
N LEU A 191 -22.55 6.73 -8.64
CA LEU A 191 -21.94 5.71 -9.51
C LEU A 191 -20.67 6.23 -10.19
N PHE A 192 -19.69 5.35 -10.40
CA PHE A 192 -18.51 5.68 -11.19
C PHE A 192 -18.86 5.81 -12.68
N PRO A 193 -18.68 6.98 -13.34
CA PRO A 193 -19.02 7.13 -14.76
C PRO A 193 -18.14 6.26 -15.66
N LYS A 194 -16.87 6.08 -15.28
CA LYS A 194 -15.90 5.26 -16.00
C LYS A 194 -15.23 4.28 -15.04
N ILE A 195 -15.03 3.04 -15.49
CA ILE A 195 -14.26 2.04 -14.75
C ILE A 195 -13.20 1.45 -15.67
N TYR A 196 -11.93 1.66 -15.33
CA TYR A 196 -10.77 1.04 -15.98
C TYR A 196 -10.13 0.06 -14.99
N ALA A 197 -9.82 -1.14 -15.45
CA ALA A 197 -9.25 -2.19 -14.60
C ALA A 197 -8.10 -2.92 -15.31
N LYS A 198 -6.97 -3.10 -14.61
CA LYS A 198 -5.80 -3.84 -15.11
C LYS A 198 -5.46 -5.00 -14.18
N GLY A 199 -5.31 -6.18 -14.77
CA GLY A 199 -5.05 -7.42 -14.06
C GLY A 199 -6.33 -8.17 -13.69
N GLU A 200 -6.20 -9.48 -13.52
CA GLU A 200 -7.33 -10.41 -13.44
C GLU A 200 -8.27 -10.09 -12.27
N LYS A 201 -7.72 -9.77 -11.09
CA LYS A 201 -8.54 -9.45 -9.92
C LYS A 201 -9.20 -8.10 -10.00
N ALA A 202 -8.52 -7.08 -10.53
CA ALA A 202 -9.13 -5.78 -10.78
C ALA A 202 -10.32 -5.90 -11.75
N ILE A 203 -10.20 -6.72 -12.80
CA ILE A 203 -11.32 -6.98 -13.73
C ILE A 203 -12.46 -7.74 -13.03
N GLY A 204 -12.12 -8.72 -12.17
CA GLY A 204 -13.09 -9.40 -11.34
C GLY A 204 -13.87 -8.45 -10.43
N VAL A 205 -13.17 -7.51 -9.78
CA VAL A 205 -13.76 -6.42 -8.97
C VAL A 205 -14.69 -5.57 -9.82
N ALA A 206 -14.24 -5.08 -10.98
CA ALA A 206 -15.04 -4.24 -11.87
C ALA A 206 -16.34 -4.92 -12.30
N LYS A 207 -16.26 -6.17 -12.77
CA LYS A 207 -17.44 -6.94 -13.21
C LYS A 207 -18.40 -7.25 -12.06
N MET A 208 -17.87 -7.58 -10.89
CA MET A 208 -18.69 -7.87 -9.71
C MET A 208 -19.38 -6.60 -9.20
N LEU A 209 -18.68 -5.45 -9.21
CA LEU A 209 -19.24 -4.14 -8.87
C LEU A 209 -20.37 -3.74 -9.80
N GLN A 210 -20.19 -3.88 -11.11
CA GLN A 210 -21.24 -3.60 -12.10
C GLN A 210 -22.47 -4.48 -11.86
N ARG A 211 -22.28 -5.79 -11.75
CA ARG A 211 -23.39 -6.72 -11.51
C ARG A 211 -24.15 -6.38 -10.23
N MET A 212 -23.43 -6.10 -9.13
CA MET A 212 -24.07 -5.73 -7.86
C MET A 212 -24.81 -4.39 -7.93
N SER A 213 -24.29 -3.44 -8.72
CA SER A 213 -24.97 -2.16 -8.98
C SER A 213 -26.26 -2.38 -9.77
N ASP A 214 -26.23 -3.22 -10.80
CA ASP A 214 -27.41 -3.54 -11.62
C ASP A 214 -28.48 -4.29 -10.80
N GLU A 215 -28.09 -5.25 -9.96
CA GLU A 215 -28.99 -5.97 -9.04
C GLU A 215 -29.66 -5.02 -8.03
N ALA A 216 -28.93 -4.03 -7.52
CA ALA A 216 -29.46 -3.02 -6.60
C ALA A 216 -30.50 -2.11 -7.29
N LYS A 217 -30.33 -1.78 -8.56
CA LYS A 217 -31.29 -0.99 -9.35
C LYS A 217 -32.64 -1.71 -9.48
N VAL A 218 -32.60 -2.98 -9.91
CA VAL A 218 -33.82 -3.81 -10.10
C VAL A 218 -34.57 -4.00 -8.78
N THR A 219 -33.85 -4.10 -7.66
CA THR A 219 -34.46 -4.26 -6.34
C THR A 219 -35.21 -2.99 -5.90
N ASN A 220 -34.68 -1.80 -6.21
CA ASN A 220 -35.30 -0.52 -5.85
C ASN A 220 -36.55 -0.19 -6.68
N GLU A 221 -36.67 -0.67 -7.92
CA GLU A 221 -37.92 -0.54 -8.69
C GLU A 221 -39.14 -1.14 -7.96
N HIS A 222 -38.89 -2.08 -7.03
CA HIS A 222 -39.93 -2.71 -6.23
C HIS A 222 -40.13 -2.05 -4.84
N GLN A 223 -39.24 -1.16 -4.39
CA GLN A 223 -39.26 -0.56 -3.06
C GLN A 223 -39.22 0.98 -3.15
N THR A 224 -40.35 1.64 -2.88
CA THR A 224 -40.57 3.09 -3.07
C THR A 224 -39.84 4.02 -2.08
N SER A 225 -38.98 3.51 -1.20
CA SER A 225 -38.49 4.24 -0.01
C SER A 225 -36.98 4.32 0.18
N VAL A 226 -36.16 3.85 -0.77
CA VAL A 226 -34.70 4.00 -0.73
C VAL A 226 -34.25 4.83 -1.91
N ASN A 227 -33.50 5.91 -1.67
CA ASN A 227 -32.88 6.72 -2.74
C ASN A 227 -32.14 5.76 -3.68
N ALA A 228 -32.57 5.70 -4.93
CA ALA A 228 -31.95 4.79 -5.88
C ALA A 228 -30.52 5.23 -6.13
N LEU A 229 -29.60 4.28 -6.35
CA LEU A 229 -28.19 4.60 -6.66
C LEU A 229 -28.06 5.55 -7.87
N ASP A 230 -29.02 5.54 -8.78
CA ASP A 230 -29.09 6.40 -9.97
C ASP A 230 -29.61 7.82 -9.70
N GLU A 231 -30.09 8.11 -8.48
CA GLU A 231 -30.54 9.43 -8.05
C GLU A 231 -29.42 10.24 -7.39
N ILE A 232 -28.30 9.60 -7.06
CA ILE A 232 -27.14 10.25 -6.45
C ILE A 232 -26.24 10.74 -7.58
N GLU A 233 -26.07 12.06 -7.67
CA GLU A 233 -25.13 12.67 -8.60
C GLU A 233 -23.70 12.17 -8.33
N SER A 234 -23.01 11.75 -9.39
CA SER A 234 -21.65 11.25 -9.27
C SER A 234 -20.69 12.39 -8.94
N GLN A 235 -19.92 12.23 -7.87
CA GLN A 235 -18.87 13.17 -7.48
C GLN A 235 -17.49 12.76 -8.02
N THR A 236 -17.41 11.76 -8.91
CA THR A 236 -16.15 11.20 -9.42
C THR A 236 -16.22 11.02 -10.92
N GLU A 237 -15.09 11.14 -11.61
CA GLU A 237 -15.03 11.02 -13.07
C GLU A 237 -14.60 9.63 -13.53
N LEU A 238 -13.76 8.96 -12.74
CA LEU A 238 -13.11 7.71 -13.12
C LEU A 238 -12.71 6.87 -11.91
N LEU A 239 -13.03 5.58 -11.97
CA LEU A 239 -12.45 4.54 -11.13
C LEU A 239 -11.35 3.79 -11.92
N ILE A 240 -10.14 3.77 -11.39
CA ILE A 240 -9.01 2.96 -11.88
C ILE A 240 -8.77 1.83 -10.88
N LEU A 241 -8.90 0.58 -11.30
CA LEU A 241 -8.61 -0.61 -10.50
C LEU A 241 -7.31 -1.27 -10.96
N ILE A 242 -6.38 -1.50 -10.03
CA ILE A 242 -5.08 -2.12 -10.31
C ILE A 242 -4.91 -3.34 -9.42
N ASP A 243 -4.74 -4.51 -10.05
CA ASP A 243 -4.33 -5.73 -9.37
C ASP A 243 -2.83 -5.65 -9.06
N ARG A 244 -2.42 -5.96 -7.83
CA ARG A 244 -1.01 -5.93 -7.42
C ARG A 244 -0.12 -6.81 -8.30
N ALA A 245 -0.68 -7.87 -8.90
CA ALA A 245 0.02 -8.72 -9.87
C ALA A 245 0.50 -7.96 -11.13
N VAL A 246 -0.04 -6.76 -11.40
CA VAL A 246 0.40 -5.88 -12.50
C VAL A 246 1.73 -5.18 -12.18
N ASP A 247 2.04 -4.98 -10.90
CA ASP A 247 3.28 -4.38 -10.45
C ASP A 247 3.73 -5.02 -9.13
N PRO A 248 4.21 -6.27 -9.16
CA PRO A 248 4.63 -6.98 -7.96
C PRO A 248 6.03 -6.56 -7.49
N LEU A 249 6.75 -5.74 -8.26
CA LEU A 249 8.08 -5.24 -7.93
C LEU A 249 8.03 -4.15 -6.86
N THR A 250 7.15 -3.15 -7.03
CA THR A 250 7.11 -1.97 -6.16
C THR A 250 6.99 -2.28 -4.66
N PRO A 251 6.15 -3.23 -4.21
CA PRO A 251 6.09 -3.59 -2.78
C PRO A 251 7.39 -4.18 -2.22
N LEU A 252 8.29 -4.69 -3.05
CA LEU A 252 9.57 -5.26 -2.62
C LEU A 252 10.64 -4.18 -2.42
N LEU A 253 10.43 -2.96 -2.92
CA LEU A 253 11.39 -1.85 -2.88
C LEU A 253 11.30 -1.09 -1.56
N ASN A 254 12.40 -0.47 -1.15
CA ASN A 254 12.39 0.44 -0.01
C ASN A 254 11.63 1.73 -0.35
N GLN A 255 10.71 2.10 0.54
CA GLN A 255 10.03 3.39 0.50
C GLN A 255 10.91 4.46 1.15
N LEU A 256 11.18 5.57 0.46
CA LEU A 256 12.07 6.63 0.96
C LEU A 256 11.34 7.89 1.47
N THR A 257 10.01 7.83 1.56
CA THR A 257 9.19 8.87 2.21
C THR A 257 9.25 8.72 3.73
N TYR A 258 8.95 9.78 4.47
CA TYR A 258 8.83 9.70 5.94
C TYR A 258 7.81 8.63 6.36
N ALA A 259 6.59 8.67 5.82
CA ALA A 259 5.55 7.69 6.16
C ALA A 259 5.93 6.27 5.75
N GLY A 260 6.52 6.12 4.57
CA GLY A 260 7.02 4.84 4.08
C GLY A 260 8.05 4.23 5.03
N LEU A 261 9.06 4.99 5.46
CA LEU A 261 10.08 4.49 6.40
C LEU A 261 9.54 4.16 7.79
N VAL A 262 8.56 4.94 8.29
CA VAL A 262 7.86 4.61 9.54
C VAL A 262 7.14 3.27 9.41
N ASP A 263 6.45 3.05 8.30
CA ASP A 263 5.73 1.80 8.03
C ASP A 263 6.69 0.60 7.84
N GLU A 264 7.79 0.77 7.10
CA GLU A 264 8.83 -0.27 6.96
C GLU A 264 9.41 -0.67 8.33
N LYS A 265 9.66 0.29 9.22
CA LYS A 265 10.34 0.02 10.49
C LYS A 265 9.44 -0.50 11.60
N TRP A 266 8.24 0.07 11.75
CA TRP A 266 7.34 -0.22 12.88
C TRP A 266 5.92 -0.61 12.47
N GLY A 267 5.55 -0.40 11.21
CA GLY A 267 4.19 -0.59 10.71
C GLY A 267 3.24 0.55 11.10
N ILE A 268 2.38 0.92 10.16
CA ILE A 268 1.26 1.82 10.36
C ILE A 268 -0.03 1.03 10.14
N ARG A 269 -0.93 1.04 11.12
CA ARG A 269 -2.23 0.37 11.03
C ARG A 269 -3.33 1.27 11.55
N PHE A 270 -4.32 1.58 10.73
CA PHE A 270 -5.42 2.50 11.03
C PHE A 270 -4.92 3.89 11.48
N GLY A 271 -3.88 4.40 10.80
CA GLY A 271 -3.24 5.67 11.15
C GLY A 271 -2.57 5.67 12.52
N ILE A 272 -2.13 4.50 13.00
CA ILE A 272 -1.47 4.34 14.30
C ILE A 272 -0.16 3.60 14.14
N CYS A 273 0.91 4.16 14.71
CA CYS A 273 2.22 3.53 14.85
C CYS A 273 2.56 3.30 16.33
N ARG A 274 3.27 2.20 16.62
CA ARG A 274 3.69 1.81 17.98
C ARG A 274 5.18 1.46 17.99
N PRO A 275 6.07 2.45 17.98
CA PRO A 275 7.50 2.20 18.03
C PRO A 275 7.90 1.67 19.40
N CYS A 276 8.74 0.64 19.41
CA CYS A 276 9.39 0.14 20.61
C CYS A 276 10.63 1.01 20.90
N LEU A 277 10.41 2.21 21.46
CA LEU A 277 11.50 3.18 21.72
C LEU A 277 12.34 2.83 22.95
N GLN A 278 11.92 1.88 23.79
CA GLN A 278 12.60 1.53 25.06
C GLN A 278 12.58 0.02 25.28
N THR A 279 13.71 -0.54 25.70
CA THR A 279 13.92 -1.98 25.91
C THR A 279 13.15 -2.56 27.10
N ASP A 280 12.75 -1.74 28.08
CA ASP A 280 12.35 -2.26 29.41
C ASP A 280 10.91 -1.96 29.88
N ASN A 281 10.06 -1.32 29.07
CA ASN A 281 8.65 -1.11 29.44
C ASN A 281 7.72 -1.58 28.32
N GLU A 282 6.95 -2.64 28.57
CA GLU A 282 6.01 -3.28 27.62
C GLU A 282 4.91 -2.36 27.02
N ALA A 283 4.83 -1.10 27.42
CA ALA A 283 3.90 -0.14 26.84
C ALA A 283 4.56 0.64 25.69
N SER A 284 4.56 0.07 24.49
CA SER A 284 4.87 0.83 23.26
C SER A 284 4.00 2.10 23.18
N LYS A 285 4.62 3.27 23.07
CA LYS A 285 3.91 4.55 23.00
C LYS A 285 3.12 4.59 21.70
N LYS A 286 1.81 4.80 21.80
CA LYS A 286 0.91 4.91 20.63
C LYS A 286 1.05 6.32 20.03
N PHE A 287 1.38 6.39 18.74
CA PHE A 287 1.36 7.63 17.96
C PHE A 287 0.26 7.58 16.91
N ILE A 288 -0.47 8.70 16.77
CA ILE A 288 -1.49 8.89 15.74
C ILE A 288 -0.80 9.56 14.56
N LEU A 289 -0.88 8.93 13.39
CA LEU A 289 -0.25 9.35 12.15
C LEU A 289 -1.34 9.45 11.08
N ASN A 290 -2.02 10.59 11.05
CA ASN A 290 -3.00 10.92 10.03
C ASN A 290 -3.07 12.44 9.86
N SER A 291 -3.93 12.90 8.95
CA SER A 291 -4.08 14.31 8.59
C SER A 291 -4.53 15.24 9.73
N SER A 292 -4.95 14.70 10.89
CA SER A 292 -5.19 15.53 12.09
C SER A 292 -3.90 15.98 12.79
N ASP A 293 -2.78 15.35 12.46
CA ASP A 293 -1.44 15.78 12.82
C ASP A 293 -0.88 16.68 11.72
N MET A 294 -0.78 17.98 12.02
CA MET A 294 -0.37 19.00 11.05
C MET A 294 1.11 18.85 10.67
N VAL A 295 1.95 18.37 11.59
CA VAL A 295 3.38 18.15 11.32
C VAL A 295 3.51 16.92 10.44
N TYR A 296 2.80 15.84 10.76
CA TYR A 296 2.77 14.64 9.92
C TYR A 296 2.30 14.95 8.50
N ALA A 297 1.20 15.69 8.35
CA ALA A 297 0.65 16.06 7.05
C ALA A 297 1.67 16.80 6.15
N GLU A 298 2.56 17.60 6.74
CA GLU A 298 3.60 18.35 6.03
C GLU A 298 4.80 17.48 5.63
N ILE A 299 5.16 16.47 6.42
CA ILE A 299 6.37 15.66 6.22
C ILE A 299 6.12 14.26 5.63
N ARG A 300 4.92 13.70 5.73
CA ARG A 300 4.62 12.29 5.43
C ARG A 300 5.00 11.87 4.01
N ASP A 301 4.77 12.77 3.05
CA ASP A 301 4.99 12.55 1.62
C ASP A 301 6.39 12.99 1.15
N GLN A 302 7.17 13.60 2.05
CA GLN A 302 8.49 14.16 1.75
C GLN A 302 9.54 13.06 1.73
N LYS A 303 10.55 13.23 0.86
CA LYS A 303 11.75 12.40 0.89
C LYS A 303 12.46 12.60 2.24
N PHE A 304 12.84 11.50 2.88
CA PHE A 304 13.35 11.55 4.26
C PHE A 304 14.57 12.46 4.47
N SER A 305 15.45 12.58 3.46
CA SER A 305 16.60 13.49 3.51
C SER A 305 16.24 14.97 3.69
N GLU A 306 15.01 15.37 3.37
CA GLU A 306 14.51 16.75 3.46
C GLU A 306 13.74 17.01 4.76
N VAL A 307 13.28 15.96 5.44
CA VAL A 307 12.45 16.04 6.65
C VAL A 307 13.14 16.85 7.74
N GLY A 308 14.45 16.68 7.93
CA GLY A 308 15.19 17.44 8.94
C GLY A 308 15.16 18.97 8.72
N LEU A 309 15.19 19.40 7.47
CA LEU A 309 15.08 20.82 7.11
C LEU A 309 13.68 21.35 7.39
N ILE A 310 12.64 20.58 7.05
CA ILE A 310 11.23 20.94 7.26
C ILE A 310 10.92 21.02 8.76
N LEU A 311 11.34 20.04 9.57
CA LEU A 311 11.16 20.08 11.02
C LEU A 311 11.85 21.29 11.66
N SER A 312 13.05 21.63 11.17
CA SER A 312 13.79 22.81 11.63
C SER A 312 13.08 24.12 11.26
N LYS A 313 12.49 24.19 10.06
CA LYS A 313 11.66 25.32 9.63
C LYS A 313 10.43 25.48 10.53
N ILE A 314 9.68 24.40 10.77
CA ILE A 314 8.51 24.40 11.66
C ILE A 314 8.91 24.83 13.09
N THR A 315 10.07 24.36 13.58
CA THR A 315 10.61 24.75 14.90
C THR A 315 10.82 26.26 15.01
N LYS A 316 11.41 26.88 13.97
CA LYS A 316 11.62 28.33 13.90
C LYS A 316 10.30 29.10 13.83
N GLU A 317 9.34 28.63 13.03
CA GLU A 317 8.00 29.24 12.93
C GLU A 317 7.28 29.23 14.28
N ILE A 318 7.24 28.10 14.99
CA ILE A 318 6.64 27.99 16.31
C ILE A 318 7.33 28.94 17.31
N SER A 319 8.67 28.99 17.30
CA SER A 319 9.44 29.86 18.19
C SER A 319 9.14 31.34 17.95
N ASN A 320 8.99 31.73 16.68
CA ASN A 320 8.60 33.09 16.29
C ASN A 320 7.19 33.44 16.77
N ILE A 321 6.20 32.56 16.56
CA ILE A 321 4.82 32.78 17.00
C ILE A 321 4.74 32.86 18.54
N VAL A 322 5.48 32.02 19.26
CA VAL A 322 5.56 32.05 20.72
C VAL A 322 6.16 33.37 21.22
N THR A 323 7.20 33.88 20.55
CA THR A 323 7.85 35.16 20.89
C THR A 323 6.94 36.37 20.58
N GLN A 324 6.23 36.34 19.45
CA GLN A 324 5.22 37.34 19.10
C GLN A 324 4.06 37.35 20.10
N SER A 325 3.58 36.16 20.49
CA SER A 325 2.50 36.03 21.48
C SER A 325 2.89 36.59 22.85
N LYS A 326 4.17 36.49 23.24
CA LYS A 326 4.70 37.09 24.49
C LYS A 326 4.92 38.60 24.41
N SER A 327 5.06 39.16 23.20
CA SER A 327 5.34 40.59 22.98
C SER A 327 4.11 41.42 22.62
N ALA A 328 2.93 40.80 22.45
CA ALA A 328 1.67 41.48 22.21
C ALA A 328 1.31 42.44 23.36
N LYS A 329 1.09 43.72 23.04
CA LYS A 329 0.76 44.79 24.01
C LYS A 329 -0.69 45.24 23.93
N GLU A 330 -1.28 45.24 22.73
CA GLU A 330 -2.66 45.67 22.54
C GLU A 330 -3.64 44.56 22.95
N LEU A 331 -4.79 44.95 23.52
CA LEU A 331 -5.80 44.00 24.01
C LEU A 331 -6.38 43.11 22.91
N THR A 332 -6.48 43.64 21.68
CA THR A 332 -6.89 42.91 20.47
C THR A 332 -5.88 41.84 20.10
N ASP A 333 -4.60 42.19 20.06
CA ASP A 333 -3.50 41.26 19.76
C ASP A 333 -3.36 40.18 20.83
N LEU A 334 -3.53 40.55 22.10
CA LEU A 334 -3.53 39.59 23.21
C LEU A 334 -4.66 38.55 23.07
N ARG A 335 -5.87 38.97 22.67
CA ARG A 335 -6.97 38.03 22.45
C ARG A 335 -6.69 37.08 21.28
N LEU A 336 -6.16 37.59 20.17
CA LEU A 336 -5.76 36.77 19.02
C LEU A 336 -4.62 35.80 19.37
N ALA A 337 -3.64 36.24 20.15
CA ALA A 337 -2.55 35.38 20.63
C ALA A 337 -3.09 34.26 21.53
N VAL A 338 -3.94 34.58 22.50
CA VAL A 338 -4.57 33.59 23.40
C VAL A 338 -5.38 32.56 22.61
N SER A 339 -6.10 32.96 21.55
CA SER A 339 -6.85 32.02 20.72
C SER A 339 -5.98 31.03 19.94
N ARG A 340 -4.72 31.37 19.62
CA ARG A 340 -3.80 30.49 18.89
C ARG A 340 -3.01 29.53 19.78
N ILE A 341 -2.94 29.77 21.10
CA ILE A 341 -2.17 28.94 22.04
C ILE A 341 -2.49 27.44 21.94
N PRO A 342 -3.76 26.99 21.84
CA PRO A 342 -4.07 25.57 21.78
C PRO A 342 -3.50 24.89 20.52
N GLU A 343 -3.60 25.55 19.37
CA GLU A 343 -3.07 25.06 18.09
C GLU A 343 -1.54 24.99 18.13
N ILE A 344 -0.88 26.04 18.64
CA ILE A 344 0.58 26.09 18.80
C ILE A 344 1.05 24.96 19.73
N ARG A 345 0.38 24.75 20.87
CA ARG A 345 0.73 23.67 21.81
C ARG A 345 0.55 22.30 21.18
N SER A 346 -0.51 22.10 20.40
CA SER A 346 -0.74 20.86 19.65
C SER A 346 0.39 20.64 18.64
N LYS A 347 0.69 21.63 17.79
CA LYS A 347 1.76 21.54 16.78
C LYS A 347 3.13 21.31 17.43
N GLN A 348 3.40 21.92 18.59
CA GLN A 348 4.64 21.72 19.34
C GLN A 348 4.76 20.28 19.88
N SER A 349 3.68 19.71 20.42
CA SER A 349 3.69 18.31 20.87
C SER A 349 3.85 17.33 19.70
N GLN A 350 3.22 17.61 18.55
CA GLN A 350 3.36 16.82 17.33
C GLN A 350 4.80 16.90 16.79
N LEU A 351 5.39 18.10 16.77
CA LEU A 351 6.77 18.32 16.36
C LEU A 351 7.77 17.53 17.22
N GLU A 352 7.58 17.49 18.54
CA GLU A 352 8.44 16.68 19.44
C GLU A 352 8.38 15.19 19.10
N ILE A 353 7.18 14.66 18.83
CA ILE A 353 6.96 13.28 18.42
C ILE A 353 7.71 12.99 17.11
N HIS A 354 7.51 13.83 16.10
CA HIS A 354 8.10 13.64 14.78
C HIS A 354 9.61 13.84 14.75
N THR A 355 10.15 14.71 15.60
CA THR A 355 11.60 14.86 15.78
C THR A 355 12.19 13.58 16.36
N SER A 356 11.59 13.02 17.42
CA SER A 356 12.04 11.76 18.03
C SER A 356 11.93 10.58 17.06
N LEU A 357 10.84 10.47 16.28
CA LEU A 357 10.70 9.44 15.26
C LEU A 357 11.74 9.60 14.14
N ALA A 358 11.97 10.82 13.66
CA ALA A 358 12.96 11.10 12.64
C ALA A 358 14.38 10.73 13.08
N GLU A 359 14.74 10.96 14.35
CA GLU A 359 16.03 10.52 14.90
C GLU A 359 16.21 9.00 14.87
N GLU A 360 15.17 8.23 15.21
CA GLU A 360 15.21 6.77 15.15
C GLU A 360 15.22 6.24 13.70
N ILE A 361 14.48 6.88 12.79
CA ILE A 361 14.56 6.55 11.35
C ILE A 361 15.96 6.86 10.83
N GLN A 362 16.56 7.98 11.23
CA GLN A 362 17.92 8.34 10.82
C GLN A 362 18.93 7.27 11.23
N LYS A 363 18.81 6.73 12.45
CA LYS A 363 19.63 5.59 12.89
C LYS A 363 19.43 4.37 11.99
N TYR A 364 18.18 4.05 11.64
CA TYR A 364 17.85 2.93 10.78
C TYR A 364 18.40 3.08 9.35
N VAL A 365 18.15 4.21 8.69
CA VAL A 365 18.59 4.42 7.29
C VAL A 365 20.10 4.62 7.15
N SER A 366 20.80 4.92 8.25
CA SER A 366 22.26 5.04 8.29
C SER A 366 22.97 3.70 8.53
N THR A 367 22.23 2.61 8.73
CA THR A 367 22.83 1.28 8.89
C THR A 367 23.43 0.80 7.57
N ASP A 368 24.55 0.07 7.66
CA ASP A 368 25.18 -0.54 6.49
C ASP A 368 24.24 -1.54 5.80
N ASP A 369 23.42 -2.26 6.57
CA ASP A 369 22.43 -3.20 6.03
C ASP A 369 21.39 -2.48 5.17
N PHE A 370 20.78 -1.38 5.67
CA PHE A 370 19.82 -0.61 4.89
C PHE A 370 20.43 -0.06 3.59
N LEU A 371 21.62 0.53 3.69
CA LEU A 371 22.32 1.11 2.54
C LEU A 371 22.72 0.04 1.52
N SER A 372 23.13 -1.14 1.98
CA SER A 372 23.52 -2.25 1.11
C SER A 372 22.31 -2.89 0.42
N ILE A 373 21.19 -3.05 1.14
CA ILE A 373 19.90 -3.46 0.55
C ILE A 373 19.48 -2.45 -0.52
N LEU A 374 19.51 -1.15 -0.22
CA LEU A 374 19.10 -0.12 -1.18
C LEU A 374 19.96 -0.12 -2.44
N ARG A 375 21.29 -0.27 -2.30
CA ARG A 375 22.22 -0.39 -3.45
C ARG A 375 21.91 -1.62 -4.30
N ALA A 376 21.76 -2.80 -3.69
CA ALA A 376 21.41 -4.02 -4.41
C ALA A 376 20.08 -3.89 -5.17
N GLN A 377 19.07 -3.24 -4.57
CA GLN A 377 17.80 -2.94 -5.26
C GLN A 377 18.02 -2.07 -6.50
N GLN A 378 18.83 -1.01 -6.38
CA GLN A 378 19.14 -0.13 -7.51
C GLN A 378 19.89 -0.88 -8.62
N ASP A 379 20.85 -1.73 -8.26
CA ASP A 379 21.61 -2.53 -9.23
C ASP A 379 20.68 -3.45 -10.02
N PHE A 380 19.78 -4.17 -9.35
CA PHE A 380 18.81 -5.04 -10.00
C PHE A 380 17.82 -4.28 -10.89
N ILE A 381 17.24 -3.17 -10.40
CA ILE A 381 16.36 -2.28 -11.18
C ILE A 381 17.10 -1.78 -12.45
N ASN A 382 18.39 -1.49 -12.32
CA ASN A 382 19.23 -1.06 -13.42
C ASN A 382 19.68 -2.20 -14.36
N GLY A 383 19.47 -3.46 -13.97
CA GLY A 383 19.86 -4.64 -14.75
C GLY A 383 21.31 -5.05 -14.57
N TYR A 384 21.93 -4.65 -13.46
CA TYR A 384 23.30 -5.03 -13.08
C TYR A 384 23.29 -6.27 -12.17
N GLU A 385 24.28 -7.15 -12.37
CA GLU A 385 24.51 -8.36 -11.54
C GLU A 385 23.30 -9.28 -11.34
N THR A 386 22.42 -9.36 -12.34
CA THR A 386 21.16 -10.11 -12.24
C THR A 386 21.27 -11.60 -12.59
N ASP A 387 22.37 -12.06 -13.19
CA ASP A 387 22.50 -13.41 -13.77
C ASP A 387 23.34 -14.40 -12.94
N LYS A 388 23.89 -13.95 -11.81
CA LYS A 388 24.75 -14.72 -10.88
C LYS A 388 24.32 -14.52 -9.44
N ALA A 389 24.89 -15.32 -8.54
CA ALA A 389 24.70 -15.10 -7.11
C ALA A 389 25.29 -13.75 -6.72
N HIS A 390 24.46 -12.88 -6.14
CA HIS A 390 24.88 -11.57 -5.67
C HIS A 390 25.63 -11.70 -4.33
N PRO A 391 26.87 -11.18 -4.21
CA PRO A 391 27.71 -11.39 -3.02
C PRO A 391 27.05 -10.94 -1.70
N PHE A 392 26.33 -9.81 -1.71
CA PHE A 392 25.62 -9.34 -0.52
C PHE A 392 24.44 -10.26 -0.14
N ILE A 393 23.78 -10.93 -1.10
CA ILE A 393 22.71 -11.88 -0.77
C ILE A 393 23.32 -13.12 -0.09
N GLU A 394 24.45 -13.62 -0.61
CA GLU A 394 25.19 -14.73 0.02
C GLU A 394 25.62 -14.35 1.44
N GLU A 395 26.16 -13.14 1.62
CA GLU A 395 26.52 -12.59 2.93
C GLU A 395 25.32 -12.53 3.90
N CYS A 396 24.17 -12.01 3.46
CA CYS A 396 22.95 -11.98 4.27
C CYS A 396 22.48 -13.38 4.68
N ILE A 397 22.54 -14.35 3.76
CA ILE A 397 22.22 -15.75 4.05
C ILE A 397 23.20 -16.30 5.09
N LEU A 398 24.51 -16.16 4.88
CA LEU A 398 25.53 -16.69 5.79
C LEU A 398 25.45 -16.10 7.21
N ARG A 399 24.99 -14.84 7.34
CA ARG A 399 24.76 -14.19 8.65
C ARG A 399 23.44 -14.58 9.33
N GLY A 400 22.52 -15.22 8.60
CA GLY A 400 21.16 -15.46 9.08
C GLY A 400 20.37 -14.16 9.29
N ALA A 401 20.50 -13.20 8.36
CA ALA A 401 19.66 -12.00 8.33
C ALA A 401 18.16 -12.36 8.26
N PRO A 402 17.22 -11.48 8.62
CA PRO A 402 15.79 -11.80 8.49
C PRO A 402 15.44 -12.35 7.10
N ILE A 403 14.72 -13.48 7.07
CA ILE A 403 14.46 -14.20 5.81
C ILE A 403 13.70 -13.33 4.81
N GLU A 404 12.86 -12.41 5.26
CA GLU A 404 12.17 -11.47 4.39
C GLU A 404 13.12 -10.51 3.65
N GLU A 405 14.24 -10.12 4.27
CA GLU A 405 15.26 -9.27 3.65
C GLU A 405 16.06 -10.04 2.57
N VAL A 406 16.30 -11.33 2.78
CA VAL A 406 16.92 -12.19 1.77
C VAL A 406 15.95 -12.45 0.62
N LEU A 407 14.72 -12.88 0.93
CA LEU A 407 13.72 -13.22 -0.07
C LEU A 407 13.31 -12.02 -0.91
N ARG A 408 13.19 -10.82 -0.32
CA ARG A 408 12.89 -9.61 -1.11
C ARG A 408 13.96 -9.36 -2.17
N LEU A 409 15.26 -9.47 -1.82
CA LEU A 409 16.35 -9.21 -2.75
C LEU A 409 16.37 -10.24 -3.89
N ILE A 410 16.19 -11.52 -3.55
CA ILE A 410 16.11 -12.61 -4.55
C ILE A 410 14.89 -12.42 -5.47
N CYS A 411 13.73 -12.02 -4.94
CA CYS A 411 12.54 -11.76 -5.75
C CYS A 411 12.73 -10.56 -6.69
N ILE A 412 13.38 -9.49 -6.23
CA ILE A 412 13.72 -8.33 -7.08
C ILE A 412 14.69 -8.74 -8.18
N GLN A 413 15.76 -9.47 -7.83
CA GLN A 413 16.72 -9.99 -8.80
C GLN A 413 16.02 -10.86 -9.84
N SER A 414 15.17 -11.79 -9.41
CA SER A 414 14.39 -12.67 -10.30
C SER A 414 13.47 -11.86 -11.22
N PHE A 415 12.71 -10.90 -10.68
CA PHE A 415 11.79 -10.07 -11.45
C PHE A 415 12.52 -9.21 -12.48
N CYS A 416 13.59 -8.52 -12.09
CA CYS A 416 14.34 -7.67 -13.00
C CYS A 416 15.07 -8.49 -14.08
N ASN A 417 15.47 -9.73 -13.79
CA ASN A 417 16.12 -10.61 -14.76
C ASN A 417 15.15 -11.35 -15.71
N GLY A 418 13.84 -11.32 -15.44
CA GLY A 418 12.89 -12.15 -16.19
C GLY A 418 12.92 -13.64 -15.78
N GLY A 419 13.26 -13.92 -14.52
CA GLY A 419 13.49 -15.26 -13.96
C GLY A 419 14.99 -15.54 -13.75
N LEU A 420 15.32 -16.55 -12.94
CA LEU A 420 16.71 -16.95 -12.68
C LEU A 420 17.06 -18.22 -13.47
N LYS A 421 18.32 -18.38 -13.90
CA LYS A 421 18.76 -19.64 -14.50
C LYS A 421 18.65 -20.78 -13.48
N GLN A 422 18.30 -21.98 -13.92
CA GLN A 422 18.10 -23.15 -13.04
C GLN A 422 19.20 -23.33 -12.00
N ARG A 423 20.48 -23.24 -12.40
CA ARG A 423 21.62 -23.38 -11.50
C ARG A 423 21.63 -22.35 -10.36
N LEU A 424 21.28 -21.10 -10.67
CA LEU A 424 21.24 -20.02 -9.66
C LEU A 424 20.01 -20.17 -8.77
N LEU A 425 18.87 -20.54 -9.36
CA LEU A 425 17.63 -20.81 -8.63
C LEU A 425 17.83 -21.94 -7.61
N ASP A 426 18.43 -23.06 -8.02
CA ASP A 426 18.72 -24.20 -7.15
C ASP A 426 19.75 -23.84 -6.08
N TYR A 427 20.75 -23.03 -6.42
CA TYR A 427 21.71 -22.51 -5.44
C TYR A 427 21.00 -21.75 -4.32
N TYR A 428 20.19 -20.73 -4.64
CA TYR A 428 19.48 -19.97 -3.61
C TYR A 428 18.50 -20.83 -2.81
N ARG A 429 17.78 -21.76 -3.46
CA ARG A 429 16.88 -22.69 -2.75
C ARG A 429 17.63 -23.53 -1.72
N ASN A 430 18.79 -24.07 -2.10
CA ASN A 430 19.60 -24.90 -1.21
C ASN A 430 20.14 -24.09 -0.03
N GLU A 431 20.70 -22.90 -0.29
CA GLU A 431 21.22 -22.03 0.76
C GLU A 431 20.13 -21.59 1.75
N ILE A 432 18.93 -21.23 1.24
CA ILE A 432 17.80 -20.86 2.09
C ILE A 432 17.36 -22.02 2.97
N ILE A 433 17.17 -23.22 2.40
CA ILE A 433 16.73 -24.39 3.17
C ILE A 433 17.79 -24.78 4.22
N GLN A 434 19.07 -24.70 3.86
CA GLN A 434 20.17 -25.08 4.74
C GLN A 434 20.32 -24.12 5.94
N VAL A 435 20.15 -22.81 5.73
CA VAL A 435 20.34 -21.82 6.79
C VAL A 435 19.06 -21.55 7.59
N TYR A 436 17.91 -21.43 6.92
CA TYR A 436 16.66 -21.00 7.54
C TYR A 436 15.71 -22.15 7.90
N GLY A 437 15.95 -23.35 7.39
CA GLY A 437 15.18 -24.54 7.71
C GLY A 437 14.22 -25.01 6.62
N PHE A 438 13.75 -26.25 6.77
CA PHE A 438 12.92 -26.95 5.79
C PHE A 438 11.50 -26.38 5.67
N GLU A 439 11.02 -25.66 6.69
CA GLU A 439 9.73 -24.96 6.65
C GLU A 439 9.63 -23.97 5.48
N HIS A 440 10.74 -23.40 5.04
CA HIS A 440 10.79 -22.46 3.93
C HIS A 440 10.61 -23.12 2.56
N ILE A 441 10.53 -24.47 2.48
CA ILE A 441 10.16 -25.15 1.23
C ILE A 441 8.78 -24.68 0.74
N PHE A 442 7.82 -24.48 1.65
CA PHE A 442 6.48 -23.98 1.31
C PHE A 442 6.50 -22.50 0.94
N THR A 443 7.41 -21.73 1.55
CA THR A 443 7.61 -20.32 1.22
C THR A 443 8.16 -20.19 -0.21
N LEU A 444 9.19 -20.98 -0.54
CA LEU A 444 9.79 -21.01 -1.88
C LEU A 444 8.78 -21.48 -2.95
N ASP A 445 7.98 -22.50 -2.64
CA ASP A 445 6.88 -22.96 -3.50
C ASP A 445 5.82 -21.86 -3.70
N ASN A 446 5.43 -21.14 -2.65
CA ASN A 446 4.51 -20.00 -2.78
C ASN A 446 5.06 -18.89 -3.68
N LEU A 447 6.34 -18.53 -3.53
CA LEU A 447 7.01 -17.54 -4.39
C LEU A 447 7.04 -17.99 -5.85
N GLU A 448 7.27 -19.28 -6.10
CA GLU A 448 7.20 -19.87 -7.44
C GLU A 448 5.77 -19.89 -8.00
N ARG A 449 4.77 -20.22 -7.18
CA ARG A 449 3.36 -20.23 -7.57
C ARG A 449 2.84 -18.85 -7.93
N VAL A 450 3.27 -17.81 -7.23
CA VAL A 450 2.94 -16.41 -7.57
C VAL A 450 3.75 -15.93 -8.79
N GLY A 451 4.95 -16.48 -9.01
CA GLY A 451 5.82 -16.06 -10.11
C GLY A 451 6.86 -15.01 -9.71
N LEU A 452 7.15 -14.86 -8.42
CA LEU A 452 8.22 -14.00 -7.91
C LEU A 452 9.60 -14.67 -7.90
N LEU A 453 9.64 -16.01 -7.88
CA LEU A 453 10.88 -16.79 -7.92
C LEU A 453 10.71 -18.00 -8.84
N TYR A 454 11.22 -17.90 -10.07
CA TYR A 454 10.99 -18.91 -11.11
C TYR A 454 12.18 -19.05 -12.06
N GLU A 455 12.21 -20.16 -12.79
CA GLU A 455 13.22 -20.43 -13.81
C GLU A 455 13.00 -19.54 -15.05
N SER A 456 14.04 -18.84 -15.50
CA SER A 456 14.00 -18.07 -16.75
C SER A 456 13.64 -18.98 -17.93
N PRO A 457 12.72 -18.57 -18.83
CA PRO A 457 12.39 -19.36 -20.01
C PRO A 457 13.65 -19.54 -20.89
N SER A 458 13.89 -20.77 -21.36
CA SER A 458 15.02 -21.06 -22.25
C SER A 458 14.84 -20.35 -23.61
N SER A 459 15.94 -19.80 -24.13
CA SER A 459 15.95 -19.02 -25.39
C SER A 459 15.38 -19.75 -26.61
N LEU A 460 15.25 -21.07 -26.58
CA LEU A 460 14.67 -21.86 -27.69
C LEU A 460 13.17 -21.59 -27.89
N MET A 461 12.44 -21.18 -26.85
CA MET A 461 11.01 -20.85 -26.94
C MET A 461 10.73 -19.40 -27.35
N SER A 462 11.70 -18.48 -27.21
CA SER A 462 11.50 -17.07 -27.56
C SER A 462 11.80 -16.76 -29.03
N SER A 463 12.62 -17.57 -29.70
CA SER A 463 12.99 -17.39 -31.12
C SER A 463 11.91 -17.83 -32.11
N ILE A 464 10.89 -18.59 -31.69
CA ILE A 464 9.77 -18.99 -32.55
C ILE A 464 8.59 -18.08 -32.19
N GLN A 465 8.30 -17.09 -33.07
CA GLN A 465 7.18 -16.13 -33.05
C GLN A 465 7.52 -14.67 -32.64
N THR A 466 8.38 -14.02 -33.41
CA THR A 466 8.24 -12.58 -33.70
C THR A 466 7.39 -12.42 -34.97
N SER A 467 6.10 -12.74 -34.90
CA SER A 467 5.10 -12.20 -35.84
C SER A 467 4.39 -11.03 -35.16
N SER A 468 3.97 -10.06 -35.97
CA SER A 468 3.53 -8.69 -35.67
C SER A 468 2.22 -8.56 -34.86
N PHE A 469 2.05 -9.36 -33.82
CA PHE A 469 0.93 -9.27 -32.90
C PHE A 469 1.35 -8.60 -31.60
N THR A 470 0.48 -7.75 -31.05
CA THR A 470 0.67 -7.16 -29.73
C THR A 470 0.66 -8.26 -28.66
N PRO A 471 1.33 -8.08 -27.51
CA PRO A 471 1.37 -9.09 -26.44
C PRO A 471 -0.03 -9.58 -26.01
N GLN A 472 -1.04 -8.72 -26.13
CA GLN A 472 -2.43 -8.99 -25.80
C GLN A 472 -3.12 -9.98 -26.76
N GLU A 473 -2.77 -9.96 -28.05
CA GLU A 473 -3.29 -10.92 -29.04
C GLU A 473 -2.73 -12.33 -28.85
N LYS A 474 -1.52 -12.45 -28.28
CA LYS A 474 -0.94 -13.76 -27.89
C LYS A 474 -1.65 -14.40 -26.69
N ILE A 475 -2.22 -13.60 -25.77
CA ILE A 475 -2.94 -14.12 -24.59
C ILE A 475 -4.30 -14.71 -25.00
N ASN A 476 -5.01 -14.07 -25.93
CA ASN A 476 -6.35 -14.51 -26.33
C ASN A 476 -6.35 -15.86 -27.08
N SER A 477 -5.25 -16.24 -27.74
CA SER A 477 -5.17 -17.47 -28.54
C SER A 477 -4.84 -18.75 -27.76
N ARG A 478 -4.32 -18.67 -26.53
CA ARG A 478 -3.98 -19.86 -25.71
C ARG A 478 -5.10 -20.37 -24.80
N ASN A 479 -6.21 -19.65 -24.68
CA ASN A 479 -7.22 -19.91 -23.63
C ASN A 479 -8.26 -20.99 -23.94
N SER A 480 -8.12 -21.77 -25.02
CA SER A 480 -9.09 -22.80 -25.43
C SER A 480 -8.73 -24.24 -25.04
N SER A 481 -8.35 -24.54 -23.79
CA SER A 481 -8.43 -25.91 -23.23
C SER A 481 -8.24 -26.00 -21.69
N LEU A 482 -9.04 -26.89 -21.08
CA LEU A 482 -8.86 -27.69 -19.84
C LEU A 482 -8.72 -27.06 -18.40
N SER A 483 -9.02 -27.91 -17.40
CA SER A 483 -9.60 -27.78 -16.05
C SER A 483 -8.96 -26.96 -14.91
N SER A 484 -9.84 -26.53 -13.99
CA SER A 484 -9.77 -26.20 -12.54
C SER A 484 -8.60 -25.47 -11.87
N SER A 485 -7.37 -25.42 -12.39
CA SER A 485 -6.25 -24.66 -11.77
C SER A 485 -5.90 -23.35 -12.49
N LYS A 486 -6.80 -22.86 -13.36
CA LYS A 486 -6.56 -21.69 -14.23
C LYS A 486 -6.23 -20.40 -13.49
N LEU A 487 -6.72 -20.18 -12.26
CA LEU A 487 -6.65 -18.87 -11.62
C LEU A 487 -5.23 -18.51 -11.16
N SER A 488 -4.57 -19.38 -10.39
CA SER A 488 -3.17 -19.18 -10.02
C SER A 488 -2.26 -19.18 -11.26
N ALA A 489 -2.55 -20.03 -12.25
CA ALA A 489 -1.80 -20.07 -13.50
C ALA A 489 -1.86 -18.74 -14.29
N ASN A 490 -3.02 -18.10 -14.36
CA ASN A 490 -3.21 -16.81 -15.04
C ASN A 490 -2.43 -15.69 -14.33
N LEU A 491 -2.50 -15.63 -13.00
CA LEU A 491 -1.77 -14.65 -12.19
C LEU A 491 -0.25 -14.85 -12.32
N LYS A 492 0.23 -16.09 -12.15
CA LYS A 492 1.64 -16.45 -12.34
C LYS A 492 2.13 -16.04 -13.72
N GLN A 493 1.37 -16.37 -14.77
CA GLN A 493 1.75 -16.03 -16.13
C GLN A 493 1.75 -14.52 -16.37
N THR A 494 0.82 -13.77 -15.76
CA THR A 494 0.79 -12.31 -15.83
C THR A 494 2.07 -11.72 -15.22
N ILE A 495 2.45 -12.15 -14.01
CA ILE A 495 3.67 -11.70 -13.34
C ILE A 495 4.91 -12.06 -14.16
N ILE A 496 5.02 -13.29 -14.66
CA ILE A 496 6.13 -13.74 -15.51
C ILE A 496 6.22 -12.89 -16.78
N ASN A 497 5.11 -12.60 -17.46
CA ASN A 497 5.12 -11.80 -18.69
C ASN A 497 5.61 -10.37 -18.42
N ILE A 498 5.20 -9.78 -17.30
CA ILE A 498 5.62 -8.43 -16.90
C ILE A 498 7.11 -8.44 -16.54
N SER A 499 7.54 -9.42 -15.74
CA SER A 499 8.95 -9.65 -15.37
C SER A 499 9.86 -9.82 -16.60
N THR A 500 9.54 -10.74 -17.52
CA THR A 500 10.34 -10.97 -18.74
C THR A 500 10.33 -9.76 -19.69
N SER A 501 9.31 -8.91 -19.64
CA SER A 501 9.26 -7.67 -20.44
C SER A 501 9.83 -6.44 -19.73
N TYR A 502 10.23 -6.55 -18.46
CA TYR A 502 10.67 -5.42 -17.65
C TYR A 502 11.84 -4.67 -18.28
N ASN A 503 12.98 -5.33 -18.47
CA ASN A 503 14.18 -4.69 -19.01
C ASN A 503 14.08 -4.44 -20.54
N SER A 504 13.38 -5.29 -21.27
CA SER A 504 13.33 -5.25 -22.74
C SER A 504 12.30 -4.28 -23.30
N VAL A 505 11.20 -4.04 -22.58
CA VAL A 505 10.06 -3.24 -23.06
C VAL A 505 9.66 -2.17 -22.05
N LEU A 506 9.35 -2.55 -20.80
CA LEU A 506 8.67 -1.64 -19.86
C LEU A 506 9.59 -0.51 -19.38
N LYS A 507 10.81 -0.84 -18.94
CA LYS A 507 11.75 0.10 -18.32
C LYS A 507 12.02 1.33 -19.19
N GLY A 508 12.32 1.11 -20.47
CA GLY A 508 12.56 2.18 -21.43
C GLY A 508 11.29 2.91 -21.86
N ASN A 509 10.27 2.17 -22.32
CA ASN A 509 9.07 2.79 -22.91
C ASN A 509 8.19 3.51 -21.89
N LEU A 510 8.17 3.04 -20.63
CA LEU A 510 7.46 3.70 -19.53
C LEU A 510 8.37 4.61 -18.71
N ARG A 511 9.66 4.77 -19.09
CA ARG A 511 10.66 5.56 -18.36
C ARG A 511 10.61 5.27 -16.85
N LEU A 512 10.73 3.99 -16.48
CA LEU A 512 10.60 3.55 -15.09
C LEU A 512 11.81 3.93 -14.24
N VAL A 513 12.97 4.15 -14.86
CA VAL A 513 14.18 4.61 -14.18
C VAL A 513 14.55 5.99 -14.70
N ILE A 514 14.73 6.93 -13.78
CA ILE A 514 15.09 8.32 -14.09
C ILE A 514 16.50 8.58 -13.56
N PRO A 515 17.47 8.87 -14.45
CA PRO A 515 18.81 9.28 -14.04
C PRO A 515 18.78 10.57 -13.21
N PRO A 516 19.63 10.71 -12.19
CA PRO A 516 19.74 11.94 -11.43
C PRO A 516 20.20 13.11 -12.31
N ASN A 517 19.67 14.31 -12.06
CA ASN A 517 20.05 15.57 -12.72
C ASN A 517 19.85 15.60 -14.24
N SER A 518 18.84 14.89 -14.77
CA SER A 518 18.49 15.01 -16.19
C SER A 518 17.83 16.37 -16.48
N ASN A 519 18.48 17.21 -17.28
CA ASN A 519 17.96 18.53 -17.71
C ASN A 519 16.61 18.48 -18.48
N SER A 520 16.14 17.29 -18.85
CA SER A 520 14.92 17.08 -19.66
C SER A 520 13.68 16.69 -18.84
N VAL A 521 13.75 16.72 -17.51
CA VAL A 521 12.71 16.21 -16.60
C VAL A 521 12.11 17.34 -15.79
N ASN A 522 10.78 17.32 -15.64
CA ASN A 522 10.05 18.26 -14.80
C ASN A 522 10.35 18.00 -13.32
N ASP A 523 10.40 19.04 -12.49
CA ASP A 523 10.71 18.93 -11.06
C ASP A 523 9.82 17.91 -10.32
N SER A 524 8.54 17.80 -10.70
CA SER A 524 7.60 16.82 -10.13
C SER A 524 7.94 15.36 -10.45
N GLU A 525 8.45 15.08 -11.66
CA GLU A 525 8.85 13.74 -12.07
C GLU A 525 10.14 13.31 -11.36
N GLN A 526 11.08 14.25 -11.18
CA GLN A 526 12.31 14.02 -10.40
C GLN A 526 12.01 13.81 -8.90
N ALA A 527 11.06 14.58 -8.35
CA ALA A 527 10.58 14.39 -6.98
C ALA A 527 9.94 13.00 -6.82
N ALA A 528 9.01 12.63 -7.72
CA ALA A 528 8.34 11.32 -7.69
C ALA A 528 9.32 10.14 -7.78
N SER A 529 10.30 10.20 -8.68
CA SER A 529 11.28 9.12 -8.84
C SER A 529 12.19 8.98 -7.61
N SER A 530 12.45 10.07 -6.91
CA SER A 530 13.32 10.05 -5.72
C SER A 530 12.73 9.25 -4.55
N LEU A 531 11.41 9.03 -4.53
CA LEU A 531 10.70 8.31 -3.46
C LEU A 531 10.92 6.79 -3.49
N PHE A 532 11.35 6.25 -4.64
CA PHE A 532 11.86 4.88 -4.80
C PHE A 532 13.27 4.88 -5.42
N SER A 533 14.13 5.81 -5.00
CA SER A 533 15.56 5.80 -5.34
C SER A 533 15.89 5.88 -6.84
N GLY A 534 15.12 6.67 -7.60
CA GLY A 534 15.25 6.85 -9.05
C GLY A 534 14.26 6.01 -9.86
N TYR A 535 13.40 5.22 -9.22
CA TYR A 535 12.39 4.41 -9.87
C TYR A 535 10.98 5.03 -9.76
N ILE A 536 10.18 4.92 -10.82
CA ILE A 536 8.73 5.21 -10.80
C ILE A 536 7.98 3.88 -11.01
N PRO A 537 7.05 3.52 -10.10
CA PRO A 537 6.26 2.30 -10.20
C PRO A 537 5.50 2.12 -11.52
N ILE A 538 5.36 0.87 -11.96
CA ILE A 538 4.54 0.50 -13.12
C ILE A 538 3.07 0.89 -12.86
N SER A 539 2.59 0.71 -11.63
CA SER A 539 1.25 1.13 -11.20
C SER A 539 1.02 2.64 -11.43
N ILE A 540 1.98 3.47 -11.04
CA ILE A 540 1.92 4.93 -11.21
C ILE A 540 1.93 5.31 -12.69
N ARG A 541 2.82 4.72 -13.50
CA ARG A 541 2.86 4.98 -14.96
C ARG A 541 1.55 4.57 -15.64
N LEU A 542 0.92 3.50 -15.19
CA LEU A 542 -0.39 3.09 -15.71
C LEU A 542 -1.49 4.11 -15.39
N ILE A 543 -1.55 4.61 -14.16
CA ILE A 543 -2.50 5.67 -13.74
C ILE A 543 -2.29 6.92 -14.59
N GLN A 544 -1.03 7.30 -14.77
CA GLN A 544 -0.60 8.39 -15.63
C GLN A 544 -1.08 8.24 -17.08
N VAL A 545 -0.97 7.04 -17.66
CA VAL A 545 -1.44 6.76 -19.04
C VAL A 545 -2.97 6.83 -19.17
N TRP A 546 -3.71 6.46 -18.14
CA TRP A 546 -5.18 6.37 -18.19
C TRP A 546 -5.93 7.65 -17.85
N THR A 547 -5.28 8.60 -17.19
CA THR A 547 -5.87 9.89 -16.81
C THR A 547 -5.86 10.93 -17.93
N ASN A 548 -5.71 10.51 -19.21
CA ASN A 548 -5.94 11.32 -20.42
C ASN A 548 -5.46 12.78 -20.35
N ASP A 549 -4.21 13.00 -19.95
CA ASP A 549 -3.56 14.32 -19.92
C ASP A 549 -4.20 15.33 -18.95
N TRP A 550 -4.87 14.88 -17.88
CA TRP A 550 -5.37 15.77 -16.82
C TRP A 550 -4.27 16.38 -15.95
N TYR A 551 -3.02 16.16 -16.31
CA TYR A 551 -1.80 16.67 -15.67
C TYR A 551 -0.70 16.71 -16.76
N PRO A 552 0.41 17.45 -16.56
CA PRO A 552 1.42 17.61 -17.59
C PRO A 552 2.04 16.26 -17.95
N LYS A 553 1.90 15.88 -19.22
CA LYS A 553 2.37 14.60 -19.75
C LYS A 553 3.85 14.39 -19.43
N PRO A 554 4.24 13.26 -18.81
CA PRO A 554 5.62 12.85 -18.88
C PRO A 554 5.98 12.65 -20.36
N ASN A 555 7.22 13.00 -20.74
CA ASN A 555 7.76 12.75 -22.09
C ASN A 555 7.93 11.23 -22.30
N LEU A 556 6.82 10.48 -22.42
CA LEU A 556 6.79 9.06 -22.71
C LEU A 556 6.85 8.89 -24.24
N SER A 557 8.05 8.69 -24.78
CA SER A 557 8.24 8.43 -26.20
C SER A 557 8.29 6.93 -26.47
N LEU A 558 7.51 6.46 -27.46
CA LEU A 558 7.72 5.16 -28.10
C LEU A 558 8.92 5.27 -29.05
N THR A 559 10.12 5.53 -28.52
CA THR A 559 11.36 5.58 -29.31
C THR A 559 12.19 4.36 -29.03
N SER A 560 12.35 3.50 -30.03
CA SER A 560 13.41 2.50 -30.10
C SER A 560 14.76 3.21 -30.31
N ARG A 561 15.24 3.91 -29.28
CA ARG A 561 16.66 4.24 -29.16
C ARG A 561 17.10 3.61 -27.87
N GLY A 562 17.68 2.41 -27.97
CA GLY A 562 18.60 1.97 -26.94
C GLY A 562 19.60 3.10 -26.73
N ILE A 563 19.75 3.53 -25.48
CA ILE A 563 20.80 4.47 -25.08
C ILE A 563 22.11 3.72 -25.26
N THR A 564 22.60 3.70 -26.49
CA THR A 564 24.01 3.62 -26.83
C THR A 564 24.38 5.00 -27.35
N ASP A 565 24.27 6.00 -26.49
CA ASP A 565 24.97 7.26 -26.76
C ASP A 565 26.46 6.96 -26.60
N GLN A 566 27.12 7.07 -27.75
CA GLN A 566 28.56 7.10 -27.91
C GLN A 566 29.11 8.31 -27.16
N THR A 567 29.27 8.22 -25.84
CA THR A 567 30.34 8.95 -25.18
C THR A 567 31.58 8.08 -25.25
N THR A 568 32.38 8.34 -26.27
CA THR A 568 33.80 8.01 -26.36
C THR A 568 34.52 8.61 -25.16
N LEU A 569 34.39 7.98 -23.99
CA LEU A 569 35.27 8.18 -22.86
C LEU A 569 36.41 7.16 -23.00
N THR A 570 37.38 7.57 -23.82
CA THR A 570 38.74 7.06 -23.79
C THR A 570 39.24 7.01 -22.36
N GLY A 571 39.89 5.89 -22.01
CA GLY A 571 40.35 5.50 -20.68
C GLY A 571 40.74 6.60 -19.69
N GLY A 572 40.36 6.39 -18.43
CA GLY A 572 40.85 7.17 -17.30
C GLY A 572 39.96 7.00 -16.08
N SER A 573 40.42 6.16 -15.15
CA SER A 573 40.19 6.15 -13.70
C SER A 573 38.84 6.68 -13.17
N SER A 574 38.10 5.79 -12.50
CA SER A 574 36.94 6.02 -11.64
C SER A 574 36.85 7.44 -11.09
N GLY A 575 36.01 8.26 -11.72
CA GLY A 575 35.73 9.63 -11.29
C GLY A 575 34.97 9.65 -9.98
N SER A 576 35.71 9.78 -8.89
CA SER A 576 35.19 10.08 -7.57
C SER A 576 34.36 11.38 -7.59
N PHE A 577 33.16 11.30 -7.02
CA PHE A 577 32.29 12.42 -6.75
C PHE A 577 33.00 13.43 -5.82
N LEU A 578 33.31 14.62 -6.35
CA LEU A 578 33.80 15.75 -5.57
C LEU A 578 32.62 16.40 -4.83
N LEU A 579 32.39 16.03 -3.56
CA LEU A 579 31.63 16.87 -2.64
C LEU A 579 32.58 17.63 -1.71
N SER A 580 32.36 18.94 -1.64
CA SER A 580 33.20 19.95 -1.01
C SER A 580 33.24 19.87 0.52
N LYS A 581 34.42 20.16 1.06
CA LYS A 581 34.80 20.29 2.47
C LYS A 581 33.89 21.25 3.25
N ALA A 582 33.42 20.80 4.42
CA ALA A 582 33.22 21.67 5.59
C ALA A 582 33.65 20.91 6.86
N THR A 583 34.26 21.65 7.79
CA THR A 583 35.24 21.17 8.76
C THR A 583 34.70 21.34 10.20
N ARG A 584 34.90 20.32 11.05
CA ARG A 584 35.24 20.37 12.50
C ARG A 584 34.33 21.05 13.56
N ILE A 585 34.43 20.46 14.77
CA ILE A 585 34.22 20.96 16.17
C ILE A 585 32.77 20.75 16.70
N VAL A 586 32.49 19.68 17.47
CA VAL A 586 32.71 19.41 18.92
C VAL A 586 31.47 19.71 19.79
N SER A 587 31.32 18.82 20.77
CA SER A 587 30.36 18.70 21.88
C SER A 587 29.82 19.96 22.56
N GLY A 588 28.53 19.85 22.92
CA GLY A 588 27.97 20.40 24.15
C GLY A 588 26.98 21.53 23.92
N LEU A 589 25.70 21.28 24.23
CA LEU A 589 24.83 22.08 25.10
C LEU A 589 23.35 21.84 24.79
N ARG A 590 22.68 21.24 25.79
CA ARG A 590 21.25 21.41 26.05
C ARG A 590 21.01 22.89 26.39
N SER A 591 20.71 23.72 25.40
CA SER A 591 19.94 24.94 25.56
C SER A 591 19.66 25.51 24.18
N SER A 592 18.38 25.54 23.84
CA SER A 592 17.69 26.35 22.84
C SER A 592 18.49 26.90 21.65
N GLU A 593 18.02 26.49 20.47
CA GLU A 593 18.11 27.13 19.14
C GLU A 593 19.02 26.43 18.10
N ASN A 594 18.31 25.82 17.15
CA ASN A 594 18.72 25.31 15.82
C ASN A 594 19.31 23.89 15.76
N LEU A 595 18.41 22.95 15.43
CA LEU A 595 18.66 21.59 14.97
C LEU A 595 19.38 21.63 13.62
N GLU A 596 20.57 21.04 13.51
CA GLU A 596 21.17 20.72 12.21
C GLU A 596 21.44 19.21 12.14
N MET A 597 20.75 18.56 11.19
CA MET A 597 20.76 17.11 10.96
C MET A 597 21.86 16.78 9.94
N SER A 598 22.83 15.96 10.34
CA SER A 598 23.96 15.55 9.50
C SER A 598 23.55 14.49 8.47
N VAL A 599 23.91 14.74 7.20
CA VAL A 599 23.73 13.84 6.05
C VAL A 599 24.83 12.75 6.00
N LEU A 600 24.42 11.58 5.47
CA LEU A 600 25.15 10.33 5.17
C LEU A 600 26.71 10.36 5.21
N PRO A 601 27.36 9.38 5.88
CA PRO A 601 28.81 9.33 6.03
C PRO A 601 29.56 8.91 4.75
N VAL A 602 30.73 9.52 4.53
CA VAL A 602 31.73 9.19 3.49
C VAL A 602 32.77 8.23 4.09
N PHE A 603 33.00 7.09 3.43
CA PHE A 603 34.02 6.11 3.81
C PHE A 603 35.40 6.54 3.31
N ASN A 604 36.41 6.39 4.17
CA ASN A 604 37.79 6.82 3.96
C ASN A 604 38.66 5.60 3.64
N GLU A 605 39.14 5.45 2.41
CA GLU A 605 40.06 4.37 2.03
C GLU A 605 41.46 4.62 2.60
N ARG A 606 41.98 3.64 3.35
CA ARG A 606 43.41 3.46 3.59
C ARG A 606 43.82 2.01 3.34
N ASN A 607 44.56 1.87 2.24
CA ASN A 607 45.76 1.05 2.04
C ASN A 607 45.64 -0.47 1.86
N THR A 608 46.39 -0.89 0.81
CA THR A 608 47.00 -2.20 0.50
C THR A 608 46.09 -3.22 -0.19
N SER A 609 46.47 -3.90 -1.29
CA SER A 609 47.72 -3.98 -2.05
C SER A 609 47.47 -4.62 -3.42
N GLU A 610 48.31 -4.22 -4.37
CA GLU A 610 48.43 -4.63 -5.77
C GLU A 610 48.36 -6.16 -6.03
N PHE A 611 47.54 -6.56 -7.01
CA PHE A 611 47.78 -7.75 -7.81
C PHE A 611 47.61 -7.40 -9.29
N ASN A 612 48.75 -7.08 -9.91
CA ASN A 612 48.92 -7.05 -11.35
C ASN A 612 48.99 -8.49 -11.87
N SER A 613 48.13 -8.85 -12.81
CA SER A 613 48.43 -9.91 -13.77
C SER A 613 48.01 -9.48 -15.17
N HIS A 614 49.04 -9.19 -15.96
CA HIS A 614 48.98 -8.95 -17.40
C HIS A 614 48.38 -10.15 -18.13
N THR A 615 47.39 -9.91 -18.99
CA THR A 615 47.18 -10.75 -20.18
C THR A 615 46.75 -9.87 -21.36
N THR A 616 47.74 -9.60 -22.20
CA THR A 616 47.63 -9.07 -23.57
C THR A 616 46.88 -10.06 -24.47
N LEU A 617 45.80 -9.61 -25.11
CA LEU A 617 45.25 -10.27 -26.30
C LEU A 617 45.18 -9.26 -27.44
N THR A 618 46.03 -9.51 -28.43
CA THR A 618 46.14 -8.79 -29.71
C THR A 618 44.95 -9.10 -30.63
N PRO A 619 44.54 -8.16 -31.51
CA PRO A 619 43.31 -8.25 -32.28
C PRO A 619 43.53 -8.86 -33.67
N THR A 620 42.71 -9.86 -34.01
CA THR A 620 42.62 -10.41 -35.37
C THR A 620 41.53 -9.69 -36.15
N ALA A 621 41.97 -8.98 -37.18
CA ALA A 621 41.15 -8.42 -38.24
C ALA A 621 40.64 -9.52 -39.20
N GLY A 622 39.40 -9.40 -39.68
CA GLY A 622 38.98 -10.19 -40.83
C GLY A 622 37.48 -10.17 -41.17
N LYS A 623 37.15 -9.37 -42.21
CA LYS A 623 36.23 -9.71 -43.33
C LYS A 623 34.71 -9.64 -43.04
N THR A 624 34.04 -8.56 -43.43
CA THR A 624 33.44 -8.21 -44.75
C THR A 624 32.09 -8.88 -45.05
N GLY A 625 31.08 -8.03 -45.30
CA GLY A 625 30.15 -8.21 -46.41
C GLY A 625 28.70 -8.52 -46.04
N GLY A 626 27.82 -7.53 -46.17
CA GLY A 626 26.36 -7.72 -46.09
C GLY A 626 25.55 -6.43 -46.11
N PHE A 627 25.69 -5.62 -47.17
CA PHE A 627 24.82 -4.47 -47.46
C PHE A 627 23.48 -4.94 -48.05
N LEU A 628 22.34 -4.61 -47.44
CA LEU A 628 21.03 -4.44 -48.09
C LEU A 628 20.17 -3.42 -47.31
N PRO A 629 19.25 -2.68 -47.98
CA PRO A 629 19.18 -1.23 -47.85
C PRO A 629 18.12 -0.69 -46.88
N ASN A 630 18.42 0.51 -46.36
CA ASN A 630 17.54 1.40 -45.60
C ASN A 630 16.24 1.71 -46.37
N ASN A 631 15.14 1.09 -45.97
CA ASN A 631 13.80 1.64 -46.26
C ASN A 631 13.50 2.74 -45.23
N SER A 632 13.71 3.98 -45.66
CA SER A 632 13.22 5.19 -45.01
C SER A 632 11.69 5.23 -45.07
N LEU A 633 11.03 4.61 -44.09
CA LEU A 633 9.63 4.91 -43.78
C LEU A 633 9.62 5.94 -42.66
N THR A 634 9.70 7.21 -43.04
CA THR A 634 9.27 8.35 -42.24
C THR A 634 7.76 8.27 -42.06
N ALA A 635 7.31 7.39 -41.19
CA ALA A 635 5.96 7.39 -40.65
C ALA A 635 6.08 7.77 -39.17
N THR A 636 6.08 9.07 -38.90
CA THR A 636 5.66 9.63 -37.60
C THR A 636 4.19 9.29 -37.41
N SER A 637 3.92 8.01 -37.14
CA SER A 637 2.60 7.54 -36.73
C SER A 637 2.48 7.89 -35.26
N ASN A 638 1.62 8.86 -34.96
CA ASN A 638 1.15 9.21 -33.64
C ASN A 638 0.57 7.95 -32.96
N ARG A 639 1.41 7.14 -32.32
CA ARG A 639 0.94 6.01 -31.51
C ARG A 639 0.23 6.56 -30.28
N THR A 640 -1.04 6.22 -30.16
CA THR A 640 -1.99 6.67 -29.14
C THR A 640 -1.59 6.21 -27.73
N THR A 641 -2.09 6.89 -26.69
CA THR A 641 -1.91 6.53 -25.26
C THR A 641 -2.36 5.10 -24.94
N SER A 642 -3.36 4.58 -25.65
CA SER A 642 -3.77 3.16 -25.58
C SER A 642 -2.65 2.17 -25.92
N SER A 643 -1.64 2.59 -26.69
CA SER A 643 -0.48 1.75 -27.01
C SER A 643 0.44 1.51 -25.82
N LEU A 644 0.50 2.44 -24.85
CA LEU A 644 1.39 2.34 -23.68
C LEU A 644 0.82 1.40 -22.61
N SER A 645 -0.49 1.45 -22.34
CA SER A 645 -1.11 0.51 -21.39
C SER A 645 -1.05 -0.94 -21.88
N ASN A 646 -1.00 -1.15 -23.19
CA ASN A 646 -0.86 -2.47 -23.82
C ASN A 646 0.56 -3.06 -23.70
N LEU A 647 1.57 -2.25 -23.35
CA LEU A 647 2.92 -2.76 -23.09
C LEU A 647 2.95 -3.62 -21.82
N ILE A 648 2.11 -3.30 -20.85
CA ILE A 648 1.96 -4.07 -19.62
C ILE A 648 1.11 -5.30 -19.95
N CYS A 649 1.76 -6.47 -19.99
CA CYS A 649 1.20 -7.77 -20.36
C CYS A 649 0.23 -8.35 -19.31
N ALA A 650 -0.85 -7.63 -19.05
CA ALA A 650 -1.95 -8.00 -18.16
C ALA A 650 -3.30 -7.69 -18.84
N PRO A 651 -4.35 -8.48 -18.55
CA PRO A 651 -5.67 -8.22 -19.12
C PRO A 651 -6.17 -6.83 -18.69
N GLU A 652 -6.92 -6.19 -19.59
CA GLU A 652 -7.47 -4.85 -19.41
C GLU A 652 -8.99 -4.87 -19.64
N PHE A 653 -9.71 -4.10 -18.84
CA PHE A 653 -11.13 -3.87 -18.99
C PHE A 653 -11.40 -2.37 -18.87
N LYS A 654 -12.22 -1.83 -19.78
CA LYS A 654 -12.65 -0.44 -19.76
C LYS A 654 -14.12 -0.38 -20.08
N VAL A 655 -14.88 0.37 -19.28
CA VAL A 655 -16.31 0.57 -19.50
C VAL A 655 -16.69 2.01 -19.13
N GLN A 656 -17.62 2.56 -19.92
CA GLN A 656 -18.33 3.79 -19.63
C GLN A 656 -19.75 3.40 -19.18
N LEU A 657 -20.16 3.85 -18.00
CA LEU A 657 -21.52 3.68 -17.50
C LEU A 657 -22.37 4.91 -17.86
N PRO A 658 -23.67 4.72 -18.13
CA PRO A 658 -24.59 5.84 -18.29
C PRO A 658 -24.83 6.50 -16.92
N VAL A 659 -24.49 7.78 -16.79
CA VAL A 659 -24.77 8.61 -15.61
C VAL A 659 -25.63 9.80 -16.06
N ARG A 660 -26.56 10.26 -15.20
CA ARG A 660 -27.37 11.46 -15.48
C ARG A 660 -26.51 12.70 -15.22
N ASP A 661 -26.28 13.53 -16.23
CA ASP A 661 -25.39 14.70 -16.12
C ASP A 661 -26.02 15.90 -15.38
N GLU A 662 -27.34 15.93 -15.14
CA GLU A 662 -28.00 17.10 -14.54
C GLU A 662 -29.21 16.71 -13.64
N LEU A 663 -29.06 16.79 -12.31
CA LEU A 663 -30.19 16.87 -11.37
C LEU A 663 -30.24 18.29 -10.77
N PRO A 664 -31.37 19.00 -10.80
CA PRO A 664 -31.49 20.30 -10.14
C PRO A 664 -31.45 20.14 -8.61
N PHE A 665 -30.48 20.81 -7.99
CA PHE A 665 -30.09 20.72 -6.57
C PHE A 665 -31.22 21.17 -5.61
N THR A 666 -31.53 20.36 -4.60
CA THR A 666 -32.15 20.84 -3.35
C THR A 666 -31.25 20.48 -2.18
N SER A 667 -30.42 21.43 -1.73
CA SER A 667 -29.42 21.18 -0.69
C SER A 667 -30.07 20.98 0.69
N LYS A 668 -29.95 19.79 1.26
CA LYS A 668 -29.92 19.59 2.72
C LYS A 668 -28.59 19.02 3.23
N SER A 669 -27.61 18.78 2.35
CA SER A 669 -26.25 18.44 2.72
C SER A 669 -25.33 19.60 2.33
N GLY A 670 -24.52 20.08 3.27
CA GLY A 670 -23.72 21.30 3.16
C GLY A 670 -22.52 21.21 2.22
N CYS A 671 -22.74 20.85 0.96
CA CYS A 671 -21.75 21.06 -0.09
C CYS A 671 -21.96 22.44 -0.73
N LEU A 672 -20.84 23.15 -0.87
CA LEU A 672 -20.72 24.45 -1.52
C LEU A 672 -21.28 24.40 -2.96
N ASN A 673 -21.94 25.48 -3.36
CA ASN A 673 -22.62 25.71 -4.64
C ASN A 673 -21.98 24.95 -5.83
N MET A 674 -22.75 24.03 -6.44
CA MET A 674 -22.47 23.50 -7.78
C MET A 674 -22.98 24.47 -8.84
N GLU A 675 -22.30 25.61 -8.99
CA GLU A 675 -22.21 26.24 -10.31
C GLU A 675 -20.96 25.66 -10.98
N ASN A 676 -21.07 25.33 -12.28
CA ASN A 676 -19.99 24.82 -13.11
C ASN A 676 -18.78 25.79 -13.10
N HIS A 677 -17.94 25.68 -12.07
CA HIS A 677 -16.65 26.35 -12.05
C HIS A 677 -15.77 25.60 -13.06
N PRO A 678 -15.36 26.23 -14.18
CA PRO A 678 -14.53 25.58 -15.21
C PRO A 678 -13.18 25.08 -14.69
N ASN A 679 -12.81 25.41 -13.44
CA ASN A 679 -11.57 25.07 -12.77
C ASN A 679 -11.71 24.03 -11.64
N LYS A 680 -12.86 23.35 -11.46
CA LYS A 680 -12.93 22.28 -10.45
C LYS A 680 -12.05 21.09 -10.88
N PRO A 681 -11.15 20.59 -10.02
CA PRO A 681 -10.34 19.42 -10.34
C PRO A 681 -11.20 18.17 -10.52
N ARG A 682 -10.76 17.29 -11.42
CA ARG A 682 -11.39 15.99 -11.65
C ARG A 682 -10.97 15.02 -10.55
N ILE A 683 -11.91 14.30 -9.97
CA ILE A 683 -11.69 13.33 -8.91
C ILE A 683 -11.56 11.93 -9.50
N VAL A 684 -10.37 11.35 -9.38
CA VAL A 684 -10.05 10.00 -9.82
C VAL A 684 -9.90 9.08 -8.62
N VAL A 685 -10.72 8.04 -8.57
CA VAL A 685 -10.61 7.01 -7.56
C VAL A 685 -9.65 5.93 -8.03
N VAL A 686 -8.58 5.68 -7.28
CA VAL A 686 -7.58 4.65 -7.59
C VAL A 686 -7.72 3.50 -6.59
N GLY A 687 -8.27 2.39 -7.05
CA GLY A 687 -8.45 1.15 -6.30
C GLY A 687 -7.29 0.17 -6.45
N PHE A 688 -6.48 -0.02 -5.41
CA PHE A 688 -5.43 -1.04 -5.38
C PHE A 688 -5.95 -2.36 -4.78
N VAL A 689 -6.01 -3.41 -5.61
CA VAL A 689 -6.43 -4.75 -5.22
C VAL A 689 -5.18 -5.58 -4.91
N GLY A 690 -5.03 -6.02 -3.66
CA GLY A 690 -3.81 -6.70 -3.19
C GLY A 690 -2.79 -5.78 -2.51
N GLY A 691 -3.10 -4.49 -2.39
CA GLY A 691 -2.39 -3.55 -1.52
C GLY A 691 -1.57 -2.47 -2.23
N VAL A 692 -1.22 -1.44 -1.46
CA VAL A 692 -0.48 -0.26 -1.91
C VAL A 692 0.55 0.16 -0.86
N SER A 693 1.66 0.73 -1.29
CA SER A 693 2.66 1.33 -0.40
C SER A 693 2.32 2.80 -0.08
N HIS A 694 2.79 3.31 1.07
CA HIS A 694 2.64 4.74 1.39
C HIS A 694 3.35 5.63 0.35
N ALA A 695 4.52 5.21 -0.15
CA ALA A 695 5.25 5.96 -1.18
C ALA A 695 4.52 6.01 -2.52
N GLU A 696 3.78 4.98 -2.94
CA GLU A 696 2.91 5.05 -4.14
C GLU A 696 1.85 6.16 -3.97
N ILE A 697 1.25 6.29 -2.78
CA ILE A 697 0.27 7.35 -2.48
C ILE A 697 0.94 8.72 -2.50
N SER A 698 2.12 8.86 -1.89
CA SER A 698 2.89 10.11 -1.93
C SER A 698 3.24 10.55 -3.34
N ILE A 699 3.53 9.61 -4.26
CA ILE A 699 3.74 9.92 -5.67
C ILE A 699 2.45 10.44 -6.32
N LEU A 700 1.29 9.84 -6.06
CA LEU A 700 0.02 10.34 -6.59
C LEU A 700 -0.29 11.76 -6.09
N ARG A 701 -0.04 12.03 -4.81
CA ARG A 701 -0.17 13.38 -4.24
C ARG A 701 0.82 14.37 -4.87
N THR A 702 2.07 13.95 -5.10
CA THR A 702 3.08 14.77 -5.79
C THR A 702 2.66 15.13 -7.21
N ILE A 703 2.03 14.19 -7.93
CA ILE A 703 1.50 14.44 -9.28
C ILE A 703 0.32 15.41 -9.23
N ALA A 704 -0.62 15.20 -8.31
CA ALA A 704 -1.79 16.08 -8.15
C ALA A 704 -1.42 17.50 -7.66
N ALA A 705 -0.32 17.66 -6.93
CA ALA A 705 0.17 18.96 -6.47
C ALA A 705 0.93 19.76 -7.53
N SER A 706 1.12 19.24 -8.74
CA SER A 706 1.80 19.98 -9.81
C SER A 706 0.94 21.12 -10.37
N GLU A 707 1.57 22.23 -10.77
CA GLU A 707 0.88 23.48 -11.14
C GLU A 707 -0.15 23.31 -12.29
N ASP A 708 0.14 22.42 -13.24
CA ASP A 708 -0.74 22.13 -14.39
C ASP A 708 -1.70 20.93 -14.14
N ALA A 709 -1.72 20.37 -12.93
CA ALA A 709 -2.64 19.26 -12.61
C ALA A 709 -4.06 19.78 -12.38
N ASN A 710 -5.01 19.21 -13.15
CA ASN A 710 -6.44 19.41 -12.96
C ASN A 710 -7.10 18.12 -12.47
N VAL A 711 -6.41 17.42 -11.56
CA VAL A 711 -6.80 16.10 -11.05
C VAL A 711 -6.47 15.97 -9.58
N GLU A 712 -7.40 15.37 -8.84
CA GLU A 712 -7.23 14.94 -7.47
C GLU A 712 -7.46 13.43 -7.38
N PHE A 713 -6.72 12.76 -6.50
CA PHE A 713 -6.81 11.32 -6.32
C PHE A 713 -7.45 10.96 -4.99
N VAL A 714 -8.37 9.99 -5.01
CA VAL A 714 -8.83 9.28 -3.81
C VAL A 714 -8.38 7.83 -3.94
N VAL A 715 -7.55 7.37 -3.01
CA VAL A 715 -7.02 6.01 -3.03
C VAL A 715 -7.93 5.10 -2.21
N ILE A 716 -8.33 3.97 -2.78
CA ILE A 716 -9.05 2.90 -2.08
C ILE A 716 -8.20 1.63 -2.17
N THR A 717 -7.90 0.96 -1.07
CA THR A 717 -7.02 -0.21 -1.11
C THR A 717 -7.53 -1.35 -0.23
N THR A 718 -7.19 -2.59 -0.60
CA THR A 718 -7.40 -3.74 0.29
C THR A 718 -6.51 -3.66 1.52
N GLY A 719 -5.35 -2.99 1.45
CA GLY A 719 -4.47 -2.80 2.60
C GLY A 719 -3.18 -2.07 2.25
N PHE A 720 -2.44 -1.66 3.28
CA PHE A 720 -1.07 -1.15 3.13
C PHE A 720 -0.08 -2.31 3.11
N ILE A 721 0.95 -2.19 2.28
CA ILE A 721 2.00 -3.19 2.14
C ILE A 721 3.39 -2.55 2.08
N THR A 722 4.30 -3.15 2.82
CA THR A 722 5.76 -3.01 2.77
C THR A 722 6.38 -4.31 2.26
N ALA A 723 7.68 -4.29 1.96
CA ALA A 723 8.39 -5.51 1.55
C ALA A 723 8.30 -6.61 2.62
N GLN A 724 8.43 -6.21 3.90
CA GLN A 724 8.26 -7.12 5.02
C GLN A 724 6.87 -7.75 5.02
N SER A 725 5.81 -6.94 5.05
CA SER A 725 4.44 -7.46 5.13
C SER A 725 4.04 -8.28 3.89
N PHE A 726 4.53 -7.90 2.71
CA PHE A 726 4.26 -8.58 1.45
C PHE A 726 4.93 -9.95 1.42
N ILE A 727 6.23 -10.05 1.73
CA ILE A 727 6.93 -11.34 1.80
C ILE A 727 6.38 -12.20 2.94
N SER A 728 6.21 -11.64 4.15
CA SER A 728 5.66 -12.39 5.29
C SER A 728 4.25 -12.93 4.98
N SER A 729 3.45 -12.28 4.13
CA SER A 729 2.15 -12.82 3.69
C SER A 729 2.25 -14.07 2.80
N LEU A 730 3.38 -14.23 2.10
CA LEU A 730 3.67 -15.38 1.24
C LEU A 730 4.40 -16.49 2.01
N CYS A 731 4.98 -16.17 3.17
CA CYS A 731 5.51 -17.14 4.12
C CYS A 731 4.37 -17.89 4.82
N GLN A 732 4.45 -19.22 4.89
CA GLN A 732 3.53 -19.98 5.75
C GLN A 732 4.08 -19.99 7.18
N PRO A 733 3.28 -19.65 8.20
CA PRO A 733 3.65 -19.88 9.59
C PRO A 733 3.61 -21.38 9.87
N VAL A 734 4.69 -22.08 9.59
CA VAL A 734 4.90 -23.43 10.11
C VAL A 734 5.27 -23.25 11.57
N LYS A 735 4.40 -23.68 12.50
CA LYS A 735 4.84 -23.82 13.89
C LYS A 735 6.00 -24.80 13.87
N SER A 736 7.17 -24.37 14.30
CA SER A 736 8.26 -25.28 14.64
C SER A 736 7.68 -26.32 15.61
N THR A 737 7.36 -27.51 15.12
CA THR A 737 7.21 -28.66 16.01
C THR A 737 8.52 -28.74 16.76
N ASN A 738 8.48 -28.74 18.09
CA ASN A 738 9.65 -29.09 18.88
C ASN A 738 10.14 -30.43 18.32
N LEU A 739 11.20 -30.41 17.52
CA LEU A 739 11.88 -31.62 17.13
C LEU A 739 12.28 -32.26 18.45
N ILE A 740 11.84 -33.50 18.67
CA ILE A 740 12.26 -34.27 19.83
C ILE A 740 13.78 -34.13 19.85
N PRO A 741 14.39 -33.56 20.91
CA PRO A 741 15.83 -33.43 20.95
C PRO A 741 16.37 -34.86 20.88
N PHE A 742 17.03 -35.18 19.76
CA PHE A 742 17.71 -36.45 19.58
C PHE A 742 18.89 -36.54 20.55
#